data_AF-A0A7V3W206-F1
#
_entry.id   AF-A0A7V3W206-F1
#
_cell.length_a   1.000
_cell.length_b   1.000
_cell.length_c   1.000
_cell.angle_alpha   90.00
_cell.angle_beta   90.00
_cell.angle_gamma   90.00
#
_symmetry.space_group_name_H-M   'P 1'
#
loop_
_entity.id
_entity.type
_entity.pdbx_description
1 polymer ?
#
loop_
_entity_poly.entity_id
_entity_poly.type
_entity_poly.pdbx_seq_one_letter_code
_entity_poly.pdbx_strand_id
1 'polypeptide(L)'
;MKKKREIKRAAVLGAGVMGSQIAAHLASAGIEVCLLDIVPPKLTEEDQKKGVKIEDKAFRNRFAQKGLDGQLKSKQSGFMTKSDGERVRVGNFEDNLDWLKGCDFILEAVVEDLKIKKDLFAKVKKYWNGEAVVATNTSGIPLKQIASALNPEMQKYFIGIHFFNPVRYMHLCEVIPWAKTKKDVVEFMAEFVERELGKGVVLAKDTPNFVANRVGVGGLIYAMKTMVEMGLRIEEVDSVMGPPMGRPKSAMFRTADMVGLDTLVHIAHNTAAAVSKEEAEQYFTLPAFIEKMVEKKLLGNKTDGGFYKRIDKKTFKVIDPKSCDYVDQGGAKSDKLGLLMFEKDVGKRIKGVVNMDDKFGKFAWKVFAGSSIYAAEKVGEICNTILDIDNGMKWGFNFELGPFEAWDAVGLKESVARMKAEGMKVPRKIEEMLAKKKTSFYISKGGKRFYYDFKKKNYLPVPENPHIIVLRDLKAQKKVVASCPTASIIDLGDGVYCVEFHSTMNALDSDMWKMMNQALDLAEQKGVGLVIGNQTNELPGAFSAGANINVILQGAKSGQFDMIEKEVKTFQDLNLRLYYSPVPVVATPHGLTLGGGAEVSMSCNKLVAAADLYMGLVEVGVGLIPGGGGTMLLLRNWQMN
;
A
#
# COMPACT_ATOMS: atom_id res chain seq x y z
N MET A 1 -11.54 -15.78 31.63
CA MET A 1 -11.51 -14.70 30.61
C MET A 1 -10.07 -14.37 30.31
N LYS A 2 -9.62 -14.41 29.04
CA LYS A 2 -8.26 -13.94 28.68
C LYS A 2 -8.19 -12.43 28.95
N LYS A 3 -7.16 -11.93 29.65
CA LYS A 3 -6.91 -10.50 29.86
C LYS A 3 -6.78 -9.85 28.47
N LYS A 4 -7.66 -8.87 28.16
CA LYS A 4 -7.60 -8.13 26.90
C LYS A 4 -6.30 -7.32 26.90
N ARG A 5 -5.41 -7.58 25.93
CA ARG A 5 -4.22 -6.75 25.70
C ARG A 5 -4.67 -5.46 25.01
N GLU A 6 -4.03 -4.35 25.32
CA GLU A 6 -4.28 -3.03 24.76
C GLU A 6 -2.94 -2.30 24.68
N ILE A 7 -2.73 -1.49 23.64
CA ILE A 7 -1.54 -0.65 23.51
C ILE A 7 -1.97 0.80 23.72
N LYS A 8 -1.65 1.37 24.88
CA LYS A 8 -1.84 2.78 25.19
C LYS A 8 -0.55 3.58 25.08
N ARG A 9 0.57 2.91 25.36
CA ARG A 9 1.91 3.49 25.29
C ARG A 9 2.85 2.64 24.46
N ALA A 10 3.51 3.26 23.48
CA ALA A 10 4.52 2.62 22.66
C ALA A 10 5.88 3.30 22.81
N ALA A 11 6.96 2.53 22.70
CA ALA A 11 8.30 3.05 22.50
C ALA A 11 8.79 2.67 21.11
N VAL A 12 9.28 3.64 20.36
CA VAL A 12 9.97 3.42 19.09
C VAL A 12 11.44 3.73 19.27
N LEU A 13 12.30 2.73 19.08
CA LEU A 13 13.74 2.81 19.28
C LEU A 13 14.42 3.01 17.93
N GLY A 14 14.89 4.23 17.69
CA GLY A 14 15.42 4.73 16.43
C GLY A 14 14.52 5.82 15.86
N ALA A 15 15.05 7.01 15.62
CA ALA A 15 14.32 8.16 15.10
C ALA A 15 14.70 8.53 13.66
N GLY A 16 15.26 7.56 12.93
CA GLY A 16 15.48 7.65 11.49
C GLY A 16 14.17 7.72 10.69
N VAL A 17 14.27 7.52 9.37
CA VAL A 17 13.14 7.66 8.45
C VAL A 17 11.97 6.73 8.82
N MET A 18 12.24 5.44 9.08
CA MET A 18 11.19 4.48 9.45
C MET A 18 10.66 4.73 10.86
N GLY A 19 11.55 4.80 11.85
CA GLY A 19 11.12 4.93 13.26
C GLY A 19 10.31 6.19 13.54
N SER A 20 10.69 7.34 12.96
CA SER A 20 9.89 8.57 13.09
C SER A 20 8.51 8.47 12.41
N GLN A 21 8.41 7.82 11.25
CA GLN A 21 7.11 7.58 10.60
C GLN A 21 6.23 6.60 11.37
N ILE A 22 6.81 5.53 11.95
CA ILE A 22 6.07 4.58 12.77
C ILE A 22 5.56 5.25 14.04
N ALA A 23 6.41 6.05 14.71
CA ALA A 23 6.00 6.83 15.87
C ALA A 23 4.84 7.78 15.53
N ALA A 24 4.91 8.47 14.40
CA ALA A 24 3.85 9.35 13.93
C ALA A 24 2.54 8.61 13.62
N HIS A 25 2.63 7.43 13.00
CA HIS A 25 1.45 6.60 12.68
C HIS A 25 0.78 6.06 13.95
N LEU A 26 1.57 5.57 14.91
CA LEU A 26 1.08 5.13 16.23
C LEU A 26 0.41 6.29 16.99
N ALA A 27 1.04 7.47 17.01
CA ALA A 27 0.48 8.65 17.65
C ALA A 27 -0.84 9.12 17.02
N SER A 28 -0.98 8.95 15.70
CA SER A 28 -2.23 9.23 14.97
C SER A 28 -3.35 8.24 15.30
N ALA A 29 -3.00 7.03 15.75
CA ALA A 29 -3.94 6.05 16.30
C ALA A 29 -4.29 6.33 17.78
N GLY A 30 -3.90 7.48 18.32
CA GLY A 30 -4.20 7.87 19.71
C GLY A 30 -3.25 7.30 20.76
N ILE A 31 -2.13 6.71 20.36
CA ILE A 31 -1.16 6.07 21.26
C ILE A 31 -0.14 7.10 21.75
N GLU A 32 0.19 7.09 23.04
CA GLU A 32 1.29 7.88 23.59
C GLU A 32 2.63 7.24 23.21
N VAL A 33 3.50 7.97 22.51
CA VAL A 33 4.73 7.42 21.94
C VAL A 33 5.97 8.06 22.54
N CYS A 34 6.88 7.21 23.02
CA CYS A 34 8.25 7.59 23.34
C CYS A 34 9.15 7.32 22.12
N LEU A 35 9.63 8.36 21.46
CA LEU A 35 10.60 8.25 20.35
C LEU A 35 12.02 8.43 20.90
N LEU A 36 12.80 7.36 20.88
CA LEU A 36 14.16 7.34 21.45
C LEU A 36 15.21 7.12 20.37
N ASP A 37 16.36 7.77 20.47
CA ASP A 37 17.53 7.51 19.62
C ASP A 37 18.84 7.58 20.43
N ILE A 38 19.99 7.34 19.80
CA ILE A 38 21.29 7.58 20.42
C ILE A 38 21.51 9.06 20.69
N VAL A 39 22.30 9.37 21.72
CA VAL A 39 22.90 10.70 21.87
C VAL A 39 23.85 10.96 20.70
N PRO A 40 23.81 12.17 20.07
CA PRO A 40 24.78 12.50 19.03
C PRO A 40 26.21 12.33 19.53
N PRO A 41 27.09 11.63 18.78
CA PRO A 41 28.39 11.19 19.31
C PRO A 41 29.39 12.34 19.50
N LYS A 42 29.18 13.48 18.85
CA LYS A 42 30.05 14.66 18.94
C LYS A 42 29.29 15.95 18.64
N LEU A 43 29.78 17.06 19.18
CA LEU A 43 29.38 18.40 18.81
C LEU A 43 29.84 18.70 17.37
N THR A 44 29.02 19.42 16.62
CA THR A 44 29.42 20.00 15.33
C THR A 44 30.16 21.32 15.55
N GLU A 45 30.87 21.83 14.53
CA GLU A 45 31.50 23.15 14.61
C GLU A 45 30.49 24.27 14.90
N GLU A 46 29.26 24.13 14.39
CA GLU A 46 28.17 25.07 14.66
C GLU A 46 27.72 25.01 16.12
N ASP A 47 27.67 23.81 16.71
CA ASP A 47 27.35 23.62 18.13
C ASP A 47 28.37 24.31 19.04
N GLN A 48 29.65 24.15 18.71
CA GLN A 48 30.74 24.79 19.46
C GLN A 48 30.64 26.31 19.37
N LYS A 49 30.37 26.87 18.18
CA LYS A 49 30.15 28.31 17.98
C LYS A 49 28.95 28.85 18.76
N LYS A 50 27.90 28.03 18.92
CA LYS A 50 26.68 28.36 19.69
C LYS A 50 26.82 28.09 21.19
N GLY A 51 27.96 27.59 21.67
CA GLY A 51 28.19 27.27 23.07
C GLY A 51 27.38 26.08 23.60
N VAL A 52 26.89 25.22 22.71
CA VAL A 52 26.13 24.01 23.08
C VAL A 52 27.07 23.01 23.76
N LYS A 53 26.62 22.43 24.86
CA LYS A 53 27.35 21.42 25.63
C LYS A 53 26.81 20.01 25.37
N ILE A 54 27.65 18.99 25.55
CA ILE A 54 27.25 17.58 25.36
C ILE A 54 26.19 17.13 26.38
N GLU A 55 26.16 17.79 27.54
CA GLU A 55 25.22 17.53 28.63
C GLU A 55 23.85 18.18 28.38
N ASP A 56 23.75 19.13 27.43
CA ASP A 56 22.50 19.84 27.17
C ASP A 56 21.43 18.86 26.70
N LYS A 57 20.29 18.84 27.40
CA LYS A 57 19.16 17.94 27.07
C LYS A 57 18.71 18.07 25.61
N ALA A 58 18.70 19.29 25.07
CA ALA A 58 18.35 19.54 23.67
C ALA A 58 19.37 18.95 22.68
N PHE A 59 20.67 18.95 23.03
CA PHE A 59 21.71 18.28 22.25
C PHE A 59 21.55 16.77 22.31
N ARG A 60 21.39 16.22 23.52
CA ARG A 60 21.28 14.77 23.76
C ARG A 60 20.08 14.13 23.06
N ASN A 61 18.95 14.85 22.99
CA ASN A 61 17.73 14.39 22.33
C ASN A 61 17.64 14.80 20.85
N ARG A 62 18.68 15.41 20.27
CA ARG A 62 18.61 16.07 18.95
C ARG A 62 18.18 15.13 17.83
N PHE A 63 18.67 13.89 17.79
CA PHE A 63 18.29 12.95 16.72
C PHE A 63 16.80 12.59 16.78
N ALA A 64 16.29 12.28 17.99
CA ALA A 64 14.87 12.05 18.20
C ALA A 64 14.02 13.29 17.86
N GLN A 65 14.43 14.48 18.30
CA GLN A 65 13.74 15.73 17.99
C GLN A 65 13.72 16.00 16.48
N LYS A 66 14.84 15.79 15.78
CA LYS A 66 14.92 15.98 14.33
C LYS A 66 13.99 15.02 13.59
N GLY A 67 13.85 13.78 14.05
CA GLY A 67 12.89 12.82 13.51
C GLY A 67 11.46 13.33 13.62
N LEU A 68 11.05 13.78 14.80
CA LEU A 68 9.72 14.36 15.04
C LEU A 68 9.47 15.62 14.19
N ASP A 69 10.39 16.58 14.22
CA ASP A 69 10.30 17.81 13.44
C ASP A 69 10.21 17.54 11.94
N GLY A 70 10.94 16.53 11.47
CA GLY A 70 10.90 16.06 10.09
C GLY A 70 9.50 15.59 9.71
N GLN A 71 8.83 14.81 10.56
CA GLN A 71 7.45 14.37 10.31
C GLN A 71 6.46 15.53 10.34
N LEU A 72 6.59 16.49 11.25
CA LEU A 72 5.69 17.65 11.35
C LEU A 72 5.80 18.59 10.13
N LYS A 73 6.95 18.60 9.45
CA LYS A 73 7.22 19.43 8.26
C LYS A 73 7.05 18.67 6.93
N SER A 74 7.08 17.34 6.96
CA SER A 74 7.02 16.51 5.75
C SER A 74 5.66 16.62 5.04
N LYS A 75 5.69 16.70 3.71
CA LYS A 75 4.48 16.54 2.88
C LYS A 75 3.96 15.10 2.87
N GLN A 76 4.85 14.14 3.11
CA GLN A 76 4.54 12.73 3.25
C GLN A 76 4.74 12.35 4.72
N SER A 77 4.00 13.02 5.59
CA SER A 77 4.08 12.81 7.03
C SER A 77 3.51 11.45 7.40
N GLY A 78 4.12 10.79 8.40
CA GLY A 78 3.51 9.66 9.07
C GLY A 78 2.30 10.04 9.93
N PHE A 79 2.11 11.33 10.24
CA PHE A 79 0.96 11.82 11.00
C PHE A 79 -0.28 11.93 10.13
N MET A 80 -1.46 11.68 10.70
CA MET A 80 -2.75 12.05 10.12
C MET A 80 -2.98 13.55 10.24
N THR A 81 -2.77 14.11 11.44
CA THR A 81 -2.84 15.55 11.73
C THR A 81 -1.59 16.02 12.48
N LYS A 82 -1.23 17.30 12.37
CA LYS A 82 -0.03 17.82 13.07
C LYS A 82 -0.16 17.77 14.60
N SER A 83 -1.38 17.93 15.13
CA SER A 83 -1.67 17.86 16.57
C SER A 83 -1.39 16.48 17.15
N ASP A 84 -1.42 15.41 16.35
CA ASP A 84 -1.06 14.07 16.82
C ASP A 84 0.40 14.01 17.30
N GLY A 85 1.25 14.94 16.87
CA GLY A 85 2.62 15.08 17.35
C GLY A 85 2.73 15.39 18.84
N GLU A 86 1.68 15.92 19.48
CA GLU A 86 1.65 16.19 20.93
C GLU A 86 1.74 14.90 21.76
N ARG A 87 1.34 13.76 21.19
CA ARG A 87 1.47 12.43 21.82
C ARG A 87 2.87 11.84 21.67
N VAL A 88 3.81 12.52 20.99
CA VAL A 88 5.18 12.05 20.78
C VAL A 88 6.13 12.77 21.73
N ARG A 89 6.64 12.02 22.71
CA ARG A 89 7.70 12.46 23.62
C ARG A 89 9.05 11.96 23.13
N VAL A 90 10.00 12.86 22.91
CA VAL A 90 11.36 12.52 22.46
C VAL A 90 12.33 12.30 23.64
N GLY A 91 13.27 11.37 23.46
CA GLY A 91 14.31 11.06 24.43
C GLY A 91 15.51 10.35 23.80
N ASN A 92 16.41 9.82 24.64
CA ASN A 92 17.58 9.07 24.19
C ASN A 92 17.83 7.76 24.95
N PHE A 93 18.69 6.89 24.41
CA PHE A 93 18.98 5.57 24.98
C PHE A 93 19.79 5.61 26.28
N GLU A 94 20.46 6.71 26.60
CA GLU A 94 21.29 6.85 27.78
C GLU A 94 20.47 7.35 28.98
N ASP A 95 19.57 8.31 28.75
CA ASP A 95 18.85 9.02 29.81
C ASP A 95 17.41 8.53 30.01
N ASN A 96 16.82 7.85 29.03
CA ASN A 96 15.35 7.66 28.98
C ASN A 96 14.90 6.21 28.68
N LEU A 97 15.79 5.22 28.70
CA LEU A 97 15.39 3.81 28.54
C LEU A 97 14.50 3.29 29.67
N ASP A 98 14.49 3.94 30.83
CA ASP A 98 13.59 3.61 31.93
C ASP A 98 12.11 3.82 31.60
N TRP A 99 11.79 4.68 30.63
CA TRP A 99 10.41 4.89 30.15
C TRP A 99 9.77 3.61 29.60
N LEU A 100 10.59 2.65 29.13
CA LEU A 100 10.12 1.37 28.61
C LEU A 100 9.33 0.54 29.64
N LYS A 101 9.52 0.78 30.94
CA LYS A 101 8.76 0.13 32.00
C LYS A 101 7.26 0.40 31.90
N GLY A 102 6.88 1.56 31.36
CA GLY A 102 5.49 2.00 31.21
C GLY A 102 4.89 1.76 29.83
N CYS A 103 5.58 1.05 28.92
CA CYS A 103 5.12 0.79 27.57
C CYS A 103 4.45 -0.58 27.44
N ASP A 104 3.44 -0.67 26.58
CA ASP A 104 2.75 -1.90 26.20
C ASP A 104 3.36 -2.52 24.93
N PHE A 105 3.99 -1.67 24.12
CA PHE A 105 4.64 -2.03 22.86
C PHE A 105 6.01 -1.37 22.76
N ILE A 106 7.05 -2.15 22.45
CA ILE A 106 8.42 -1.66 22.24
C ILE A 106 8.86 -2.12 20.86
N LEU A 107 9.08 -1.18 19.94
CA LEU A 107 9.46 -1.46 18.56
C LEU A 107 10.85 -0.92 18.25
N GLU A 108 11.74 -1.81 17.84
CA GLU A 108 13.07 -1.46 17.35
C GLU A 108 13.04 -1.12 15.85
N ALA A 109 13.60 0.04 15.49
CA ALA A 109 13.72 0.55 14.12
C ALA A 109 15.05 1.32 13.93
N VAL A 110 16.15 0.78 14.48
CA VAL A 110 17.52 1.28 14.28
C VAL A 110 18.14 0.69 13.00
N VAL A 111 19.38 1.10 12.72
CA VAL A 111 20.17 0.64 11.56
C VAL A 111 20.19 -0.89 11.45
N GLU A 112 20.23 -1.38 10.20
CA GLU A 112 20.15 -2.81 9.88
C GLU A 112 21.50 -3.54 10.12
N ASP A 113 21.96 -3.51 11.38
CA ASP A 113 23.18 -4.18 11.84
C ASP A 113 22.85 -5.11 13.01
N LEU A 114 23.23 -6.38 12.89
CA LEU A 114 22.91 -7.41 13.88
C LEU A 114 23.51 -7.11 15.26
N LYS A 115 24.74 -6.60 15.31
CA LYS A 115 25.42 -6.32 16.58
C LYS A 115 24.74 -5.16 17.28
N ILE A 116 24.47 -4.06 16.57
CA ILE A 116 23.77 -2.89 17.12
C ILE A 116 22.39 -3.27 17.67
N LYS A 117 21.62 -4.07 16.93
CA LYS A 117 20.31 -4.55 17.39
C LYS A 117 20.43 -5.41 18.65
N LYS A 118 21.38 -6.35 18.69
CA LYS A 118 21.63 -7.18 19.88
C LYS A 118 22.03 -6.36 21.11
N ASP A 119 22.94 -5.40 20.92
CA ASP A 119 23.40 -4.51 21.99
C ASP A 119 22.24 -3.66 22.53
N LEU A 120 21.38 -3.15 21.65
CA LEU A 120 20.17 -2.44 22.04
C LEU A 120 19.20 -3.33 22.82
N PHE A 121 18.87 -4.52 22.33
CA PHE A 121 17.96 -5.44 23.02
C PHE A 121 18.50 -5.89 24.38
N ALA A 122 19.82 -6.01 24.53
CA ALA A 122 20.45 -6.25 25.83
C ALA A 122 20.23 -5.10 26.83
N LYS A 123 20.19 -3.85 26.36
CA LYS A 123 19.78 -2.69 27.19
C LYS A 123 18.28 -2.73 27.49
N VAL A 124 17.42 -2.98 26.49
CA VAL A 124 15.95 -3.06 26.64
C VAL A 124 15.54 -4.09 27.69
N LYS A 125 16.23 -5.24 27.74
CA LYS A 125 15.99 -6.32 28.71
C LYS A 125 15.92 -5.82 30.17
N LYS A 126 16.70 -4.78 30.53
CA LYS A 126 16.74 -4.24 31.90
C LYS A 126 15.48 -3.45 32.29
N TYR A 127 14.73 -2.97 31.30
CA TYR A 127 13.60 -2.06 31.49
C TYR A 127 12.27 -2.64 30.98
N TRP A 128 12.28 -3.85 30.41
CA TRP A 128 11.08 -4.56 30.00
C TRP A 128 10.22 -4.94 31.22
N ASN A 129 8.92 -4.67 31.15
CA ASN A 129 7.98 -4.85 32.27
C ASN A 129 7.41 -6.28 32.42
N GLY A 130 7.82 -7.22 31.55
CA GLY A 130 7.38 -8.61 31.59
C GLY A 130 6.12 -8.93 30.79
N GLU A 131 5.36 -7.91 30.35
CA GLU A 131 4.10 -8.10 29.59
C GLU A 131 4.11 -7.44 28.21
N ALA A 132 4.91 -6.39 28.01
CA ALA A 132 4.96 -5.62 26.77
C ALA A 132 5.36 -6.48 25.58
N VAL A 133 4.71 -6.25 24.43
CA VAL A 133 5.14 -6.83 23.17
C VAL A 133 6.45 -6.16 22.75
N VAL A 134 7.45 -6.98 22.42
CA VAL A 134 8.75 -6.51 21.95
C VAL A 134 8.86 -6.85 20.47
N ALA A 135 9.15 -5.87 19.64
CA ALA A 135 9.20 -6.06 18.21
C ALA A 135 10.42 -5.45 17.55
N THR A 136 10.71 -5.92 16.34
CA THR A 136 11.70 -5.35 15.43
C THR A 136 11.07 -5.09 14.07
N ASN A 137 11.39 -3.94 13.49
CA ASN A 137 11.09 -3.54 12.11
C ASN A 137 12.26 -3.90 11.16
N THR A 138 13.08 -4.89 11.50
CA THR A 138 14.12 -5.41 10.60
C THR A 138 13.50 -5.84 9.27
N SER A 139 14.22 -5.62 8.17
CA SER A 139 13.76 -5.93 6.81
C SER A 139 14.39 -7.20 6.25
N GLY A 140 15.48 -7.70 6.86
CA GLY A 140 16.19 -8.87 6.35
C GLY A 140 17.01 -9.68 7.36
N ILE A 141 17.14 -9.25 8.62
CA ILE A 141 17.86 -10.04 9.63
C ILE A 141 16.90 -11.09 10.22
N PRO A 142 17.26 -12.39 10.21
CA PRO A 142 16.42 -13.41 10.80
C PRO A 142 16.18 -13.18 12.30
N LEU A 143 14.93 -13.28 12.73
CA LEU A 143 14.50 -13.05 14.12
C LEU A 143 15.20 -14.00 15.07
N LYS A 144 15.50 -15.24 14.64
CA LYS A 144 16.34 -16.19 15.39
C LYS A 144 17.65 -15.56 15.88
N GLN A 145 18.31 -14.78 15.03
CA GLN A 145 19.60 -14.18 15.37
C GLN A 145 19.43 -13.07 16.39
N ILE A 146 18.39 -12.23 16.26
CA ILE A 146 18.09 -11.14 17.20
C ILE A 146 17.61 -11.69 18.55
N ALA A 147 16.71 -12.67 18.52
CA ALA A 147 16.12 -13.30 19.71
C ALA A 147 17.15 -13.92 20.65
N SER A 148 18.35 -14.27 20.15
CA SER A 148 19.45 -14.78 20.98
C SER A 148 19.95 -13.78 22.04
N ALA A 149 19.71 -12.48 21.88
CA ALA A 149 20.02 -11.46 22.89
C ALA A 149 18.94 -11.32 23.97
N LEU A 150 17.77 -11.95 23.80
CA LEU A 150 16.62 -11.84 24.69
C LEU A 150 16.59 -12.98 25.71
N ASN A 151 16.07 -12.71 26.91
CA ASN A 151 15.84 -13.74 27.91
C ASN A 151 14.67 -14.68 27.51
N PRO A 152 14.58 -15.90 28.06
CA PRO A 152 13.56 -16.88 27.67
C PRO A 152 12.11 -16.40 27.79
N GLU A 153 11.79 -15.60 28.80
CA GLU A 153 10.43 -15.05 28.96
C GLU A 153 10.13 -13.98 27.91
N MET A 154 11.07 -13.06 27.67
CA MET A 154 10.94 -11.98 26.69
C MET A 154 10.82 -12.51 25.26
N GLN A 155 11.50 -13.63 24.93
CA GLN A 155 11.32 -14.31 23.64
C GLN A 155 9.87 -14.76 23.36
N LYS A 156 9.05 -14.95 24.40
CA LYS A 156 7.63 -15.31 24.25
C LYS A 156 6.77 -14.13 23.77
N TYR A 157 7.25 -12.90 23.95
CA TYR A 157 6.61 -11.66 23.55
C TYR A 157 7.33 -10.97 22.38
N PHE A 158 8.37 -11.62 21.84
CA PHE A 158 9.18 -11.09 20.76
C PHE A 158 8.60 -11.46 19.40
N ILE A 159 8.42 -10.48 18.51
CA ILE A 159 7.81 -10.67 17.19
C ILE A 159 8.41 -9.71 16.16
N GLY A 160 8.45 -10.09 14.88
CA GLY A 160 8.74 -9.13 13.81
C GLY A 160 7.47 -8.37 13.42
N ILE A 161 7.56 -7.04 13.33
CA ILE A 161 6.51 -6.18 12.80
C ILE A 161 7.17 -5.27 11.77
N HIS A 162 7.05 -5.64 10.50
CA HIS A 162 7.74 -4.99 9.40
C HIS A 162 6.78 -4.11 8.60
N PHE A 163 6.93 -2.80 8.79
CA PHE A 163 6.23 -1.76 8.05
C PHE A 163 6.94 -1.42 6.74
N PHE A 164 6.16 -0.99 5.75
CA PHE A 164 6.67 -0.57 4.45
C PHE A 164 6.69 0.96 4.35
N ASN A 165 7.79 1.51 3.85
CA ASN A 165 7.92 2.95 3.62
C ASN A 165 7.12 3.36 2.37
N PRO A 166 6.31 4.43 2.40
CA PRO A 166 5.99 5.31 3.54
C PRO A 166 4.91 4.75 4.47
N VAL A 167 5.18 4.74 5.78
CA VAL A 167 4.46 3.89 6.77
C VAL A 167 2.98 4.18 6.82
N ARG A 168 2.54 5.45 6.78
CA ARG A 168 1.11 5.81 6.78
C ARG A 168 0.39 5.30 5.53
N TYR A 169 1.04 5.37 4.37
CA TYR A 169 0.41 5.21 3.05
C TYR A 169 0.46 3.77 2.53
N MET A 170 1.52 3.03 2.83
CA MET A 170 1.62 1.63 2.45
C MET A 170 0.66 0.80 3.30
N HIS A 171 -0.21 0.02 2.65
CA HIS A 171 -1.19 -0.78 3.35
C HIS A 171 -0.55 -1.99 4.04
N LEU A 172 0.54 -2.55 3.48
CA LEU A 172 1.16 -3.76 4.00
C LEU A 172 1.86 -3.56 5.36
N CYS A 173 1.62 -4.50 6.26
CA CYS A 173 2.49 -4.83 7.38
C CYS A 173 2.70 -6.34 7.44
N GLU A 174 3.96 -6.77 7.49
CA GLU A 174 4.29 -8.18 7.71
C GLU A 174 4.42 -8.44 9.20
N VAL A 175 3.65 -9.42 9.69
CA VAL A 175 3.74 -9.93 11.07
C VAL A 175 4.50 -11.25 11.02
N ILE A 176 5.64 -11.30 11.71
CA ILE A 176 6.60 -12.40 11.62
C ILE A 176 6.77 -13.07 13.00
N PRO A 177 6.06 -14.17 13.28
CA PRO A 177 6.22 -14.89 14.54
C PRO A 177 7.61 -15.52 14.64
N TRP A 178 8.32 -15.23 15.73
CA TRP A 178 9.44 -16.07 16.17
C TRP A 178 8.92 -17.42 16.70
N ALA A 179 9.73 -18.47 16.61
CA ALA A 179 9.35 -19.84 17.02
C ALA A 179 8.82 -19.97 18.45
N LYS A 180 9.21 -19.08 19.37
CA LYS A 180 8.74 -19.07 20.77
C LYS A 180 7.64 -18.03 21.06
N THR A 181 7.27 -17.21 20.08
CA THR A 181 6.22 -16.19 20.25
C THR A 181 4.93 -16.87 20.67
N LYS A 182 4.28 -16.36 21.71
CA LYS A 182 2.97 -16.90 22.09
C LYS A 182 1.95 -16.62 21.00
N LYS A 183 1.05 -17.58 20.79
CA LYS A 183 -0.02 -17.46 19.79
C LYS A 183 -0.93 -16.25 20.07
N ASP A 184 -1.24 -15.97 21.35
CA ASP A 184 -2.06 -14.81 21.72
C ASP A 184 -1.39 -13.47 21.41
N VAL A 185 -0.05 -13.40 21.43
CA VAL A 185 0.70 -12.21 21.02
C VAL A 185 0.61 -12.00 19.52
N VAL A 186 0.73 -13.07 18.73
CA VAL A 186 0.58 -12.99 17.26
C VAL A 186 -0.83 -12.57 16.87
N GLU A 187 -1.85 -13.22 17.44
CA GLU A 187 -3.26 -12.91 17.19
C GLU A 187 -3.57 -11.46 17.58
N PHE A 188 -3.12 -11.01 18.77
CA PHE A 188 -3.29 -9.64 19.22
C PHE A 188 -2.61 -8.61 18.32
N MET A 189 -1.35 -8.84 17.93
CA MET A 189 -0.63 -7.88 17.08
C MET A 189 -1.20 -7.81 15.68
N ALA A 190 -1.65 -8.93 15.10
CA ALA A 190 -2.34 -8.92 13.81
C ALA A 190 -3.64 -8.10 13.89
N GLU A 191 -4.46 -8.30 14.92
CA GLU A 191 -5.70 -7.55 15.12
C GLU A 191 -5.43 -6.06 15.36
N PHE A 192 -4.44 -5.72 16.19
CA PHE A 192 -4.05 -4.33 16.46
C PHE A 192 -3.58 -3.62 15.18
N VAL A 193 -2.71 -4.27 14.39
CA VAL A 193 -2.20 -3.73 13.13
C VAL A 193 -3.33 -3.53 12.11
N GLU A 194 -4.27 -4.46 12.03
CA GLU A 194 -5.41 -4.35 11.12
C GLU A 194 -6.41 -3.26 11.54
N ARG A 195 -6.86 -3.30 12.80
CA ARG A 195 -7.98 -2.48 13.27
C ARG A 195 -7.58 -1.07 13.70
N GLU A 196 -6.51 -0.96 14.49
CA GLU A 196 -6.11 0.33 15.06
C GLU A 196 -5.18 1.10 14.11
N LEU A 197 -4.36 0.40 13.32
CA LEU A 197 -3.42 1.03 12.40
C LEU A 197 -3.89 1.04 10.94
N GLY A 198 -5.00 0.37 10.61
CA GLY A 198 -5.58 0.34 9.26
C GLY A 198 -4.69 -0.36 8.21
N LYS A 199 -3.89 -1.34 8.64
CA LYS A 199 -2.93 -2.06 7.76
C LYS A 199 -3.44 -3.43 7.34
N GLY A 200 -3.09 -3.84 6.14
CA GLY A 200 -3.24 -5.22 5.67
C GLY A 200 -2.14 -6.08 6.27
N VAL A 201 -2.52 -7.15 6.97
CA VAL A 201 -1.58 -8.06 7.63
C VAL A 201 -1.23 -9.22 6.71
N VAL A 202 0.07 -9.44 6.52
CA VAL A 202 0.61 -10.67 5.92
C VAL A 202 1.35 -11.46 7.00
N LEU A 203 0.98 -12.72 7.20
CA LEU A 203 1.67 -13.61 8.13
C LEU A 203 2.88 -14.26 7.44
N ALA A 204 4.06 -13.70 7.71
CA ALA A 204 5.32 -14.18 7.18
C ALA A 204 6.02 -15.15 8.12
N LYS A 205 6.88 -16.01 7.57
CA LYS A 205 7.82 -16.83 8.32
C LYS A 205 9.13 -16.09 8.52
N ASP A 206 9.89 -16.49 9.54
CA ASP A 206 11.24 -15.99 9.79
C ASP A 206 12.22 -16.54 8.73
N THR A 207 12.17 -15.96 7.54
CA THR A 207 13.02 -16.26 6.38
C THR A 207 13.62 -14.98 5.82
N PRO A 208 14.77 -15.02 5.13
CA PRO A 208 15.42 -13.81 4.62
C PRO A 208 14.47 -13.01 3.72
N ASN A 209 14.27 -11.74 4.05
CA ASN A 209 13.37 -10.78 3.39
C ASN A 209 11.88 -11.15 3.36
N PHE A 210 11.44 -12.03 4.27
CA PHE A 210 10.03 -12.33 4.51
C PHE A 210 9.25 -12.67 3.23
N VAL A 211 8.14 -11.97 2.94
CA VAL A 211 7.25 -12.28 1.82
C VAL A 211 7.40 -11.28 0.68
N ALA A 212 7.02 -10.02 0.91
CA ALA A 212 6.91 -9.04 -0.15
C ALA A 212 8.27 -8.68 -0.74
N ASN A 213 9.28 -8.40 0.09
CA ASN A 213 10.63 -8.12 -0.41
C ASN A 213 11.24 -9.35 -1.10
N ARG A 214 11.01 -10.54 -0.55
CA ARG A 214 11.49 -11.79 -1.14
C ARG A 214 10.98 -12.01 -2.55
N VAL A 215 9.68 -11.82 -2.79
CA VAL A 215 9.06 -12.03 -4.11
C VAL A 215 9.26 -10.82 -5.03
N GLY A 216 9.05 -9.60 -4.52
CA GLY A 216 9.10 -8.37 -5.30
C GLY A 216 10.50 -8.01 -5.78
N VAL A 217 11.49 -8.04 -4.90
CA VAL A 217 12.89 -7.75 -5.28
C VAL A 217 13.45 -8.86 -6.15
N GLY A 218 13.15 -10.13 -5.82
CA GLY A 218 13.54 -11.27 -6.66
C GLY A 218 13.01 -11.16 -8.09
N GLY A 219 11.73 -10.83 -8.25
CA GLY A 219 11.12 -10.61 -9.57
C GLY A 219 11.68 -9.40 -10.32
N LEU A 220 12.02 -8.32 -9.60
CA LEU A 220 12.66 -7.14 -10.18
C LEU A 220 14.07 -7.45 -10.70
N ILE A 221 14.89 -8.15 -9.93
CA ILE A 221 16.24 -8.55 -10.35
C ILE A 221 16.17 -9.52 -11.53
N TYR A 222 15.27 -10.51 -11.49
CA TYR A 222 15.04 -11.42 -12.60
C TYR A 222 14.70 -10.67 -13.90
N ALA A 223 13.89 -9.62 -13.81
CA ALA A 223 13.56 -8.76 -14.95
C ALA A 223 14.74 -7.93 -15.44
N MET A 224 15.57 -7.38 -14.54
CA MET A 224 16.79 -6.68 -14.92
C MET A 224 17.78 -7.59 -15.68
N LYS A 225 17.93 -8.84 -15.24
CA LYS A 225 18.75 -9.84 -15.95
C LYS A 225 18.17 -10.15 -17.32
N THR A 226 16.86 -10.39 -17.38
CA THR A 226 16.15 -10.64 -18.65
C THR A 226 16.27 -9.46 -19.62
N MET A 227 16.23 -8.21 -19.11
CA MET A 227 16.44 -7.01 -19.92
C MET A 227 17.82 -7.00 -20.56
N VAL A 228 18.86 -7.29 -19.79
CA VAL A 228 20.26 -7.34 -20.29
C VAL A 228 20.41 -8.45 -21.33
N GLU A 229 19.87 -9.64 -21.06
CA GLU A 229 19.89 -10.78 -21.99
C GLU A 229 19.21 -10.46 -23.33
N MET A 230 18.11 -9.70 -23.29
CA MET A 230 17.34 -9.32 -24.47
C MET A 230 17.82 -8.01 -25.12
N GLY A 231 18.82 -7.33 -24.55
CA GLY A 231 19.33 -6.06 -25.04
C GLY A 231 18.30 -4.93 -25.04
N LEU A 232 17.36 -4.94 -24.10
CA LEU A 232 16.33 -3.91 -23.97
C LEU A 232 16.84 -2.68 -23.20
N ARG A 233 16.28 -1.52 -23.53
CA ARG A 233 16.55 -0.27 -22.81
C ARG A 233 15.68 -0.13 -21.57
N ILE A 234 16.12 0.66 -20.61
CA ILE A 234 15.41 0.90 -19.34
C ILE A 234 13.98 1.41 -19.59
N GLU A 235 13.80 2.40 -20.48
CA GLU A 235 12.49 2.97 -20.78
C GLU A 235 11.58 2.02 -21.57
N GLU A 236 12.16 1.10 -22.35
CA GLU A 236 11.40 0.04 -23.02
C GLU A 236 10.83 -0.94 -21.99
N VAL A 237 11.62 -1.33 -21.01
CA VAL A 237 11.16 -2.20 -19.91
C VAL A 237 10.11 -1.51 -19.06
N ASP A 238 10.33 -0.25 -18.65
CA ASP A 238 9.35 0.49 -17.85
C ASP A 238 8.03 0.71 -18.60
N SER A 239 8.06 0.79 -19.94
CA SER A 239 6.83 0.85 -20.75
C SER A 239 5.98 -0.40 -20.62
N VAL A 240 6.59 -1.58 -20.39
CA VAL A 240 5.89 -2.87 -20.21
C VAL A 240 5.57 -3.11 -18.74
N MET A 241 6.55 -2.93 -17.85
CA MET A 241 6.50 -3.29 -16.44
C MET A 241 5.81 -2.24 -15.56
N GLY A 242 5.07 -1.31 -16.16
CA GLY A 242 4.19 -0.35 -15.52
C GLY A 242 2.70 -0.73 -15.66
N PRO A 243 1.83 0.24 -15.96
CA PRO A 243 0.38 0.00 -16.08
C PRO A 243 -0.08 -1.15 -16.99
N PRO A 244 0.58 -1.45 -18.14
CA PRO A 244 0.16 -2.58 -18.97
C PRO A 244 0.16 -3.91 -18.23
N MET A 245 1.11 -4.12 -17.32
CA MET A 245 1.21 -5.31 -16.47
C MET A 245 0.52 -5.17 -15.11
N GLY A 246 -0.35 -4.15 -14.94
CA GLY A 246 -1.09 -3.90 -13.69
C GLY A 246 -0.18 -3.44 -12.54
N ARG A 247 0.83 -2.63 -12.85
CA ARG A 247 1.80 -2.09 -11.88
C ARG A 247 1.74 -0.56 -11.82
N PRO A 248 2.29 0.07 -10.77
CA PRO A 248 2.26 1.53 -10.63
C PRO A 248 2.88 2.28 -11.82
N LYS A 249 2.52 3.55 -12.00
CA LYS A 249 3.07 4.43 -13.06
C LYS A 249 4.58 4.67 -12.95
N SER A 250 5.16 4.45 -11.77
CA SER A 250 6.61 4.45 -11.57
C SER A 250 7.31 3.21 -12.11
N ALA A 251 6.54 2.21 -12.59
CA ALA A 251 7.06 0.98 -13.19
C ALA A 251 8.18 0.36 -12.35
N MET A 252 9.23 -0.17 -12.97
CA MET A 252 10.30 -0.89 -12.28
C MET A 252 11.44 0.04 -11.90
N PHE A 253 12.02 0.72 -12.88
CA PHE A 253 13.27 1.46 -12.71
C PHE A 253 13.06 2.81 -12.04
N ARG A 254 11.97 3.54 -12.33
CA ARG A 254 11.68 4.77 -11.54
C ARG A 254 11.33 4.46 -10.10
N THR A 255 10.72 3.30 -9.82
CA THR A 255 10.52 2.84 -8.44
C THR A 255 11.85 2.55 -7.75
N ALA A 256 12.79 1.88 -8.43
CA ALA A 256 14.14 1.68 -7.91
C ALA A 256 14.87 3.01 -7.64
N ASP A 257 14.73 4.01 -8.52
CA ASP A 257 15.25 5.37 -8.29
C ASP A 257 14.60 6.05 -7.08
N MET A 258 13.31 5.82 -6.84
CA MET A 258 12.61 6.38 -5.68
C MET A 258 13.08 5.76 -4.36
N VAL A 259 13.31 4.44 -4.35
CA VAL A 259 13.77 3.70 -3.17
C VAL A 259 15.26 3.94 -2.89
N GLY A 260 16.06 4.00 -3.94
CA GLY A 260 17.52 4.12 -3.91
C GLY A 260 18.22 2.81 -4.26
N LEU A 261 19.23 2.90 -5.13
CA LEU A 261 19.93 1.73 -5.67
C LEU A 261 20.81 1.02 -4.64
N ASP A 262 21.40 1.76 -3.71
CA ASP A 262 22.15 1.19 -2.58
C ASP A 262 21.27 0.34 -1.65
N THR A 263 20.04 0.77 -1.39
CA THR A 263 19.05 -0.03 -0.65
C THR A 263 18.73 -1.32 -1.41
N LEU A 264 18.52 -1.23 -2.73
CA LEU A 264 18.28 -2.40 -3.58
C LEU A 264 19.47 -3.38 -3.55
N VAL A 265 20.69 -2.88 -3.70
CA VAL A 265 21.93 -3.68 -3.64
C VAL A 265 22.09 -4.35 -2.27
N HIS A 266 21.87 -3.61 -1.19
CA HIS A 266 21.94 -4.16 0.16
C HIS A 266 20.95 -5.32 0.36
N ILE A 267 19.69 -5.14 -0.05
CA ILE A 267 18.66 -6.18 0.02
C ILE A 267 19.07 -7.40 -0.82
N ALA A 268 19.55 -7.19 -2.05
CA ALA A 268 19.99 -8.25 -2.94
C ALA A 268 21.13 -9.08 -2.34
N HIS A 269 22.20 -8.42 -1.86
CA HIS A 269 23.36 -9.08 -1.26
C HIS A 269 23.02 -9.84 0.02
N ASN A 270 22.24 -9.24 0.91
CA ASN A 270 21.80 -9.91 2.14
C ASN A 270 21.01 -11.19 1.80
N THR A 271 20.09 -11.11 0.83
CA THR A 271 19.34 -12.29 0.41
C THR A 271 20.23 -13.34 -0.22
N ALA A 272 21.08 -12.95 -1.18
CA ALA A 272 21.96 -13.86 -1.89
C ALA A 272 22.86 -14.66 -0.93
N ALA A 273 23.33 -14.04 0.16
CA ALA A 273 24.13 -14.68 1.18
C ALA A 273 23.36 -15.68 2.07
N ALA A 274 22.02 -15.60 2.10
CA ALA A 274 21.17 -16.33 3.03
C ALA A 274 20.32 -17.44 2.36
N VAL A 275 20.51 -17.68 1.06
CA VAL A 275 19.68 -18.58 0.24
C VAL A 275 20.53 -19.59 -0.52
N SER A 276 19.89 -20.53 -1.23
CA SER A 276 20.65 -21.48 -2.05
C SER A 276 21.41 -20.75 -3.16
N LYS A 277 22.54 -21.31 -3.59
CA LYS A 277 23.35 -20.71 -4.64
C LYS A 277 22.55 -20.51 -5.94
N GLU A 278 21.73 -21.47 -6.30
CA GLU A 278 20.88 -21.43 -7.50
C GLU A 278 19.84 -20.30 -7.41
N GLU A 279 19.20 -20.16 -6.26
CA GLU A 279 18.24 -19.08 -6.02
C GLU A 279 18.91 -17.71 -6.01
N ALA A 280 20.06 -17.60 -5.34
CA ALA A 280 20.86 -16.38 -5.31
C ALA A 280 21.24 -15.96 -6.73
N GLU A 281 21.83 -16.88 -7.51
CA GLU A 281 22.22 -16.63 -8.89
C GLU A 281 21.03 -16.18 -9.73
N GLN A 282 19.87 -16.84 -9.63
CA GLN A 282 18.74 -16.56 -10.51
C GLN A 282 17.97 -15.28 -10.12
N TYR A 283 17.78 -15.00 -8.83
CA TYR A 283 16.87 -13.96 -8.35
C TYR A 283 17.52 -12.85 -7.52
N PHE A 284 18.77 -13.00 -7.05
CA PHE A 284 19.40 -12.02 -6.15
C PHE A 284 20.81 -11.59 -6.56
N THR A 285 21.37 -12.13 -7.65
CA THR A 285 22.60 -11.60 -8.27
C THR A 285 22.24 -10.50 -9.26
N LEU A 286 22.65 -9.27 -8.93
CA LEU A 286 22.42 -8.09 -9.75
C LEU A 286 23.27 -8.11 -11.04
N PRO A 287 22.77 -7.52 -12.14
CA PRO A 287 23.61 -7.25 -13.30
C PRO A 287 24.77 -6.30 -12.96
N ALA A 288 25.95 -6.55 -13.54
CA ALA A 288 27.18 -5.81 -13.22
C ALA A 288 27.09 -4.28 -13.40
N PHE A 289 26.22 -3.78 -14.29
CA PHE A 289 26.06 -2.34 -14.48
C PHE A 289 25.41 -1.64 -13.28
N ILE A 290 24.63 -2.36 -12.46
CA ILE A 290 24.01 -1.81 -11.24
C ILE A 290 25.06 -1.51 -10.18
N GLU A 291 26.02 -2.42 -9.97
CA GLU A 291 27.15 -2.21 -9.07
C GLU A 291 27.95 -0.97 -9.48
N LYS A 292 28.27 -0.85 -10.78
CA LYS A 292 28.96 0.32 -11.33
C LYS A 292 28.19 1.63 -11.10
N MET A 293 26.86 1.61 -11.18
CA MET A 293 26.05 2.78 -10.89
C MET A 293 26.18 3.21 -9.42
N VAL A 294 26.19 2.25 -8.48
CA VAL A 294 26.39 2.53 -7.05
C VAL A 294 27.81 3.06 -6.78
N GLU A 295 28.83 2.47 -7.38
CA GLU A 295 30.21 2.97 -7.33
C GLU A 295 30.32 4.43 -7.83
N LYS A 296 29.60 4.77 -8.90
CA LYS A 296 29.49 6.14 -9.44
C LYS A 296 28.56 7.06 -8.63
N LYS A 297 28.00 6.60 -7.49
CA LYS A 297 27.03 7.32 -6.65
C LYS A 297 25.74 7.75 -7.39
N LEU A 298 25.31 6.97 -8.38
CA LEU A 298 24.04 7.15 -9.07
C LEU A 298 22.94 6.41 -8.29
N LEU A 299 22.46 7.01 -7.20
CA LEU A 299 21.62 6.34 -6.20
C LEU A 299 20.12 6.66 -6.36
N GLY A 300 19.69 7.18 -7.50
CA GLY A 300 18.30 7.54 -7.75
C GLY A 300 17.94 8.94 -7.24
N ASN A 301 16.68 9.14 -6.84
CA ASN A 301 16.08 10.45 -6.51
C ASN A 301 16.75 11.18 -5.34
N LYS A 302 17.49 10.47 -4.49
CA LYS A 302 18.26 11.06 -3.38
C LYS A 302 19.59 11.66 -3.82
N THR A 303 19.95 11.48 -5.09
CA THR A 303 21.14 12.02 -5.75
C THR A 303 20.73 12.65 -7.09
N ASP A 304 21.65 13.27 -7.81
CA ASP A 304 21.38 13.91 -9.11
C ASP A 304 21.21 12.92 -10.29
N GLY A 305 20.78 11.68 -10.02
CA GLY A 305 20.41 10.68 -11.03
C GLY A 305 20.56 9.21 -10.58
N GLY A 306 19.80 8.32 -11.22
CA GLY A 306 19.91 6.86 -11.10
C GLY A 306 19.73 6.19 -12.47
N PHE A 307 18.70 5.37 -12.64
CA PHE A 307 18.33 4.87 -13.98
C PHE A 307 17.86 6.01 -14.88
N TYR A 308 17.15 6.97 -14.29
CA TYR A 308 16.78 8.21 -14.94
C TYR A 308 17.54 9.40 -14.34
N LYS A 309 17.84 10.38 -15.20
CA LYS A 309 18.39 11.67 -14.78
C LYS A 309 17.55 12.79 -15.35
N ARG A 310 17.05 13.64 -14.46
CA ARG A 310 16.30 14.84 -14.85
C ARG A 310 17.26 15.91 -15.36
N ILE A 311 17.04 16.39 -16.59
CA ILE A 311 17.81 17.51 -17.17
C ILE A 311 17.07 18.83 -16.95
N ASP A 312 15.75 18.83 -17.16
CA ASP A 312 14.87 19.96 -16.92
C ASP A 312 13.48 19.48 -16.45
N LYS A 313 12.47 20.35 -16.41
CA LYS A 313 11.11 20.00 -15.94
C LYS A 313 10.42 18.89 -16.75
N LYS A 314 10.78 18.69 -18.02
CA LYS A 314 10.12 17.76 -18.96
C LYS A 314 11.06 16.71 -19.54
N THR A 315 12.36 16.98 -19.54
CA THR A 315 13.35 16.13 -20.21
C THR A 315 14.11 15.26 -19.22
N PHE A 316 14.12 13.95 -19.48
CA PHE A 316 14.92 12.97 -18.76
C PHE A 316 15.86 12.25 -19.71
N LYS A 317 17.08 11.99 -19.26
CA LYS A 317 17.99 11.00 -19.84
C LYS A 317 17.89 9.69 -19.09
N VAL A 318 18.40 8.64 -19.71
CA VAL A 318 18.33 7.27 -19.21
C VAL A 318 19.71 6.62 -19.25
N ILE A 319 20.03 5.79 -18.27
CA ILE A 319 21.31 5.06 -18.25
C ILE A 319 21.33 4.01 -19.36
N ASP A 320 22.42 3.95 -20.13
CA ASP A 320 22.69 2.81 -21.01
C ASP A 320 23.44 1.72 -20.20
N PRO A 321 22.88 0.50 -20.06
CA PRO A 321 23.51 -0.57 -19.28
C PRO A 321 24.91 -0.98 -19.78
N LYS A 322 25.24 -0.73 -21.06
CA LYS A 322 26.56 -1.10 -21.63
C LYS A 322 27.64 -0.11 -21.26
N SER A 323 27.43 1.18 -21.55
CA SER A 323 28.39 2.25 -21.26
C SER A 323 28.35 2.72 -19.80
N CYS A 324 27.22 2.54 -19.10
CA CYS A 324 26.93 3.16 -17.81
C CYS A 324 26.98 4.70 -17.86
N ASP A 325 26.60 5.28 -19.01
CA ASP A 325 26.47 6.70 -19.25
C ASP A 325 25.02 7.07 -19.60
N TYR A 326 24.67 8.35 -19.41
CA TYR A 326 23.33 8.84 -19.71
C TYR A 326 23.16 9.15 -21.20
N VAL A 327 22.18 8.50 -21.82
CA VAL A 327 21.78 8.71 -23.21
C VAL A 327 20.38 9.33 -23.28
N ASP A 328 20.04 9.91 -24.43
CA ASP A 328 18.67 10.39 -24.66
C ASP A 328 17.69 9.22 -24.71
N GLN A 329 16.47 9.47 -24.26
CA GLN A 329 15.38 8.50 -24.42
C GLN A 329 15.05 8.34 -25.90
N GLY A 330 14.90 7.09 -26.33
CA GLY A 330 14.68 6.77 -27.74
C GLY A 330 14.33 5.31 -28.00
N GLY A 331 13.93 4.58 -26.96
CA GLY A 331 13.48 3.20 -27.07
C GLY A 331 12.34 3.03 -28.07
N ALA A 332 12.28 1.85 -28.67
CA ALA A 332 11.19 1.46 -29.56
C ALA A 332 9.86 1.53 -28.81
N LYS A 333 8.79 1.79 -29.56
CA LYS A 333 7.41 1.75 -29.05
C LYS A 333 6.70 0.53 -29.63
N SER A 334 5.71 0.01 -28.91
CA SER A 334 4.82 -1.05 -29.40
C SER A 334 3.41 -0.51 -29.53
N ASP A 335 2.89 -0.47 -30.76
CA ASP A 335 1.51 -0.08 -31.02
C ASP A 335 0.53 -1.08 -30.40
N LYS A 336 0.88 -2.38 -30.39
CA LYS A 336 0.09 -3.42 -29.73
C LYS A 336 -0.03 -3.17 -28.23
N LEU A 337 1.07 -2.80 -27.57
CA LEU A 337 1.05 -2.41 -26.16
C LEU A 337 0.20 -1.16 -25.92
N GLY A 338 0.27 -0.17 -26.82
CA GLY A 338 -0.56 1.03 -26.78
C GLY A 338 -2.06 0.72 -26.89
N LEU A 339 -2.45 -0.21 -27.77
CA LEU A 339 -3.84 -0.65 -27.93
C LEU A 339 -4.36 -1.40 -26.70
N LEU A 340 -3.52 -2.21 -26.05
CA LEU A 340 -3.89 -2.94 -24.83
C LEU A 340 -4.20 -2.01 -23.64
N MET A 341 -3.75 -0.75 -23.67
CA MET A 341 -4.09 0.22 -22.63
C MET A 341 -5.56 0.64 -22.63
N PHE A 342 -6.31 0.37 -23.71
CA PHE A 342 -7.77 0.57 -23.74
C PHE A 342 -8.55 -0.56 -23.07
N GLU A 343 -7.92 -1.72 -22.82
CA GLU A 343 -8.53 -2.80 -22.04
C GLU A 343 -8.57 -2.43 -20.55
N LYS A 344 -9.80 -2.34 -20.02
CA LYS A 344 -10.07 -1.96 -18.64
C LYS A 344 -9.88 -3.13 -17.68
N ASP A 345 -10.09 -4.36 -18.13
CA ASP A 345 -9.84 -5.55 -17.31
C ASP A 345 -8.33 -5.84 -17.27
N VAL A 346 -7.72 -5.62 -16.11
CA VAL A 346 -6.28 -5.81 -15.88
C VAL A 346 -5.83 -7.22 -16.22
N GLY A 347 -6.65 -8.24 -15.93
CA GLY A 347 -6.33 -9.63 -16.19
C GLY A 347 -6.26 -9.92 -17.69
N LYS A 348 -7.26 -9.45 -18.46
CA LYS A 348 -7.25 -9.52 -19.93
C LYS A 348 -6.09 -8.72 -20.52
N ARG A 349 -5.80 -7.55 -19.96
CA ARG A 349 -4.68 -6.71 -20.39
C ARG A 349 -3.35 -7.43 -20.21
N ILE A 350 -3.05 -7.95 -19.01
CA ILE A 350 -1.85 -8.76 -18.73
C ILE A 350 -1.77 -9.95 -19.68
N LYS A 351 -2.86 -10.70 -19.85
CA LYS A 351 -2.92 -11.82 -20.79
C LYS A 351 -2.61 -11.39 -22.23
N GLY A 352 -3.10 -10.24 -22.67
CA GLY A 352 -2.77 -9.68 -23.98
C GLY A 352 -1.28 -9.36 -24.11
N VAL A 353 -0.70 -8.70 -23.11
CA VAL A 353 0.71 -8.28 -23.12
C VAL A 353 1.65 -9.49 -23.21
N VAL A 354 1.45 -10.53 -22.39
CA VAL A 354 2.34 -11.71 -22.36
C VAL A 354 2.20 -12.62 -23.60
N ASN A 355 1.16 -12.42 -24.41
CA ASN A 355 0.92 -13.16 -25.65
C ASN A 355 1.28 -12.36 -26.90
N MET A 356 1.84 -11.15 -26.78
CA MET A 356 2.39 -10.45 -27.93
C MET A 356 3.63 -11.19 -28.47
N ASP A 357 3.78 -11.18 -29.78
CA ASP A 357 4.84 -11.82 -30.56
C ASP A 357 6.10 -10.95 -30.74
N ASP A 358 6.00 -9.66 -30.40
CA ASP A 358 7.11 -8.71 -30.44
C ASP A 358 8.09 -8.89 -29.26
N LYS A 359 9.17 -8.10 -29.26
CA LYS A 359 10.19 -8.16 -28.20
C LYS A 359 9.63 -7.82 -26.81
N PHE A 360 8.61 -6.99 -26.73
CA PHE A 360 7.98 -6.56 -25.48
C PHE A 360 7.12 -7.67 -24.88
N GLY A 361 6.36 -8.38 -25.72
CA GLY A 361 5.58 -9.56 -25.30
C GLY A 361 6.45 -10.71 -24.85
N LYS A 362 7.54 -10.98 -25.58
CA LYS A 362 8.54 -12.00 -25.20
C LYS A 362 9.18 -11.67 -23.85
N PHE A 363 9.54 -10.40 -23.64
CA PHE A 363 10.07 -9.95 -22.35
C PHE A 363 9.04 -10.09 -21.23
N ALA A 364 7.82 -9.57 -21.44
CA ALA A 364 6.73 -9.65 -20.48
C ALA A 364 6.43 -11.10 -20.07
N TRP A 365 6.35 -12.02 -21.04
CA TRP A 365 6.16 -13.43 -20.79
C TRP A 365 7.28 -14.04 -19.95
N LYS A 366 8.54 -13.83 -20.34
CA LYS A 366 9.68 -14.42 -19.62
C LYS A 366 9.72 -13.96 -18.16
N VAL A 367 9.53 -12.66 -17.93
CA VAL A 367 9.47 -12.09 -16.57
C VAL A 367 8.26 -12.60 -15.80
N PHE A 368 7.08 -12.63 -16.41
CA PHE A 368 5.86 -13.15 -15.80
C PHE A 368 6.02 -14.62 -15.40
N ALA A 369 6.52 -15.46 -16.31
CA ALA A 369 6.68 -16.89 -16.09
C ALA A 369 7.71 -17.18 -15.00
N GLY A 370 8.89 -16.55 -15.07
CA GLY A 370 9.95 -16.70 -14.08
C GLY A 370 9.55 -16.21 -12.69
N SER A 371 8.80 -15.11 -12.61
CA SER A 371 8.28 -14.58 -11.33
C SER A 371 7.17 -15.46 -10.76
N SER A 372 6.31 -16.02 -11.60
CA SER A 372 5.21 -16.90 -11.19
C SER A 372 5.71 -18.24 -10.65
N ILE A 373 6.69 -18.84 -11.34
CA ILE A 373 7.40 -20.05 -10.86
C ILE A 373 7.99 -19.79 -9.48
N TYR A 374 8.73 -18.69 -9.35
CA TYR A 374 9.37 -18.32 -8.09
C TYR A 374 8.36 -18.11 -6.95
N ALA A 375 7.30 -17.33 -7.19
CA ALA A 375 6.23 -17.13 -6.22
C ALA A 375 5.62 -18.47 -5.78
N ALA A 376 5.35 -19.38 -6.72
CA ALA A 376 4.86 -20.71 -6.42
C ALA A 376 5.85 -21.54 -5.58
N GLU A 377 7.15 -21.51 -5.87
CA GLU A 377 8.17 -22.20 -5.08
C GLU A 377 8.16 -21.75 -3.63
N LYS A 378 8.06 -20.44 -3.39
CA LYS A 378 8.14 -19.85 -2.06
C LYS A 378 6.92 -20.12 -1.16
N VAL A 379 5.75 -20.51 -1.71
CA VAL A 379 4.60 -20.88 -0.88
C VAL A 379 4.92 -22.12 -0.03
N GLY A 380 4.76 -22.01 1.28
CA GLY A 380 5.17 -23.02 2.25
C GLY A 380 6.56 -22.80 2.84
N GLU A 381 7.43 -22.05 2.15
CA GLU A 381 8.76 -21.67 2.64
C GLU A 381 8.71 -20.35 3.42
N ILE A 382 8.19 -19.28 2.79
CA ILE A 382 8.21 -17.92 3.34
C ILE A 382 6.88 -17.49 3.96
N CYS A 383 5.80 -18.14 3.58
CA CYS A 383 4.45 -17.99 4.13
C CYS A 383 3.69 -19.31 3.99
N ASN A 384 2.43 -19.36 4.44
CA ASN A 384 1.62 -20.58 4.34
C ASN A 384 0.65 -20.56 3.15
N THR A 385 0.20 -19.40 2.70
CA THR A 385 -0.88 -19.30 1.71
C THR A 385 -0.46 -18.49 0.49
N ILE A 386 -1.15 -18.72 -0.64
CA ILE A 386 -1.01 -17.87 -1.83
C ILE A 386 -1.55 -16.46 -1.59
N LEU A 387 -2.51 -16.30 -0.67
CA LEU A 387 -3.08 -15.01 -0.29
C LEU A 387 -2.00 -14.09 0.30
N ASP A 388 -1.14 -14.62 1.17
CA ASP A 388 -0.04 -13.87 1.79
C ASP A 388 0.92 -13.30 0.73
N ILE A 389 1.24 -14.07 -0.31
CA ILE A 389 2.09 -13.60 -1.42
C ILE A 389 1.37 -12.56 -2.27
N ASP A 390 0.13 -12.85 -2.68
CA ASP A 390 -0.64 -11.94 -3.52
C ASP A 390 -0.86 -10.60 -2.81
N ASN A 391 -1.26 -10.64 -1.54
CA ASN A 391 -1.45 -9.45 -0.72
C ASN A 391 -0.13 -8.75 -0.43
N GLY A 392 0.97 -9.47 -0.21
CA GLY A 392 2.30 -8.89 -0.10
C GLY A 392 2.68 -8.05 -1.32
N MET A 393 2.37 -8.54 -2.52
CA MET A 393 2.63 -7.80 -3.77
C MET A 393 1.64 -6.66 -4.01
N LYS A 394 0.35 -6.88 -3.75
CA LYS A 394 -0.67 -5.84 -3.91
C LYS A 394 -0.49 -4.69 -2.93
N TRP A 395 -0.20 -4.98 -1.66
CA TRP A 395 -0.15 -3.97 -0.61
C TRP A 395 1.24 -3.39 -0.38
N GLY A 396 2.30 -4.14 -0.73
CA GLY A 396 3.70 -3.71 -0.57
C GLY A 396 4.32 -3.13 -1.83
N PHE A 397 3.89 -3.59 -3.01
CA PHE A 397 4.41 -3.13 -4.32
C PHE A 397 3.33 -2.48 -5.19
N ASN A 398 2.10 -2.32 -4.67
CA ASN A 398 0.97 -1.70 -5.36
C ASN A 398 0.65 -2.34 -6.71
N PHE A 399 0.78 -3.67 -6.80
CA PHE A 399 0.30 -4.40 -7.96
C PHE A 399 -1.24 -4.45 -7.93
N GLU A 400 -1.89 -4.35 -9.08
CA GLU A 400 -3.35 -4.48 -9.17
C GLU A 400 -3.81 -5.93 -8.97
N LEU A 401 -2.99 -6.90 -9.40
CA LEU A 401 -3.19 -8.33 -9.18
C LEU A 401 -1.92 -8.94 -8.56
N GLY A 402 -2.09 -9.81 -7.56
CA GLY A 402 -1.00 -10.62 -7.05
C GLY A 402 -0.50 -11.66 -8.07
N PRO A 403 0.69 -12.26 -7.88
CA PRO A 403 1.23 -13.26 -8.80
C PRO A 403 0.26 -14.41 -9.16
N PHE A 404 -0.49 -14.96 -8.20
CA PHE A 404 -1.42 -16.06 -8.47
C PHE A 404 -2.72 -15.58 -9.12
N GLU A 405 -3.21 -14.39 -8.76
CA GLU A 405 -4.33 -13.73 -9.44
C GLU A 405 -4.01 -13.43 -10.91
N ALA A 406 -2.81 -12.89 -11.19
CA ALA A 406 -2.33 -12.66 -12.55
C ALA A 406 -2.16 -13.98 -13.32
N TRP A 407 -1.70 -15.04 -12.65
CA TRP A 407 -1.53 -16.35 -13.27
C TRP A 407 -2.86 -17.01 -13.65
N ASP A 408 -3.88 -16.87 -12.80
CA ASP A 408 -5.24 -17.24 -13.17
C ASP A 408 -5.76 -16.47 -14.39
N ALA A 409 -5.52 -15.15 -14.43
CA ALA A 409 -5.96 -14.32 -15.55
C ALA A 409 -5.30 -14.71 -16.88
N VAL A 410 -3.99 -15.03 -16.87
CA VAL A 410 -3.28 -15.52 -18.05
C VAL A 410 -3.78 -16.90 -18.48
N GLY A 411 -4.08 -17.76 -17.50
CA GLY A 411 -4.52 -19.14 -17.68
C GLY A 411 -3.45 -20.13 -17.23
N LEU A 412 -3.68 -20.81 -16.10
CA LEU A 412 -2.71 -21.69 -15.46
C LEU A 412 -2.30 -22.87 -16.36
N LYS A 413 -3.26 -23.52 -17.01
CA LYS A 413 -2.98 -24.72 -17.81
C LYS A 413 -2.15 -24.39 -19.04
N GLU A 414 -2.53 -23.34 -19.76
CA GLU A 414 -1.90 -22.89 -21.01
C GLU A 414 -0.50 -22.35 -20.74
N SER A 415 -0.34 -21.55 -19.69
CA SER A 415 0.95 -21.02 -19.29
C SER A 415 1.91 -22.11 -18.81
N VAL A 416 1.46 -23.10 -18.03
CA VAL A 416 2.31 -24.24 -17.63
C VAL A 416 2.73 -25.07 -18.84
N ALA A 417 1.85 -25.27 -19.82
CA ALA A 417 2.22 -25.95 -21.06
C ALA A 417 3.31 -25.18 -21.83
N ARG A 418 3.17 -23.85 -21.95
CA ARG A 418 4.17 -22.98 -22.58
C ARG A 418 5.50 -22.98 -21.81
N MET A 419 5.46 -22.85 -20.49
CA MET A 419 6.65 -22.93 -19.61
C MET A 419 7.43 -24.23 -19.86
N LYS A 420 6.75 -25.37 -19.92
CA LYS A 420 7.38 -26.67 -20.20
C LYS A 420 7.95 -26.75 -21.61
N ALA A 421 7.22 -26.27 -22.61
CA ALA A 421 7.69 -26.24 -24.00
C ALA A 421 8.94 -25.37 -24.17
N GLU A 422 9.07 -24.31 -23.38
CA GLU A 422 10.24 -23.42 -23.33
C GLU A 422 11.33 -23.88 -22.33
N GLY A 423 11.21 -25.08 -21.76
CA GLY A 423 12.23 -25.68 -20.88
C GLY A 423 12.29 -25.11 -19.45
N MET A 424 11.29 -24.34 -19.02
CA MET A 424 11.23 -23.79 -17.66
C MET A 424 10.83 -24.87 -16.64
N LYS A 425 11.47 -24.86 -15.47
CA LYS A 425 11.19 -25.79 -14.37
C LYS A 425 9.96 -25.32 -13.59
N VAL A 426 8.80 -25.92 -13.87
CA VAL A 426 7.56 -25.65 -13.13
C VAL A 426 7.58 -26.41 -11.79
N PRO A 427 7.20 -25.79 -10.66
CA PRO A 427 7.26 -26.47 -9.37
C PRO A 427 6.31 -27.66 -9.31
N ARG A 428 6.77 -28.80 -8.76
CA ARG A 428 5.99 -30.03 -8.62
C ARG A 428 4.59 -29.82 -8.02
N LYS A 429 4.46 -28.90 -7.05
CA LYS A 429 3.18 -28.57 -6.41
C LYS A 429 2.12 -28.02 -7.39
N ILE A 430 2.54 -27.33 -8.45
CA ILE A 430 1.68 -26.84 -9.54
C ILE A 430 1.26 -28.00 -10.45
N GLU A 431 2.19 -28.90 -10.76
CA GLU A 431 1.89 -30.09 -11.56
C GLU A 431 0.90 -31.02 -10.86
N GLU A 432 1.08 -31.24 -9.55
CA GLU A 432 0.16 -32.01 -8.72
C GLU A 432 -1.25 -31.39 -8.67
N MET A 433 -1.33 -30.05 -8.64
CA MET A 433 -2.60 -29.33 -8.68
C MET A 433 -3.33 -29.56 -10.01
N LEU A 434 -2.62 -29.44 -11.15
CA LEU A 434 -3.18 -29.71 -12.47
C LEU A 434 -3.57 -31.18 -12.66
N ALA A 435 -2.77 -32.13 -12.15
CA ALA A 435 -3.09 -33.55 -12.18
C ALA A 435 -4.40 -33.86 -11.44
N LYS A 436 -4.74 -33.09 -10.40
CA LYS A 436 -6.04 -33.13 -9.70
C LYS A 436 -7.16 -32.36 -10.40
N LYS A 437 -6.98 -31.98 -11.67
CA LYS A 437 -7.93 -31.19 -12.47
C LYS A 437 -8.29 -29.84 -11.83
N LYS A 438 -7.39 -29.27 -11.03
CA LYS A 438 -7.52 -27.92 -10.49
C LYS A 438 -6.75 -26.98 -11.40
N THR A 439 -7.46 -26.20 -12.21
CA THR A 439 -6.89 -25.37 -13.28
C THR A 439 -6.85 -23.89 -12.94
N SER A 440 -7.08 -23.52 -11.68
CA SER A 440 -7.07 -22.14 -11.21
C SER A 440 -6.77 -22.07 -9.72
N PHE A 441 -6.01 -21.06 -9.29
CA PHE A 441 -5.69 -20.82 -7.88
C PHE A 441 -6.87 -20.26 -7.10
N TYR A 442 -7.72 -19.46 -7.75
CA TYR A 442 -8.92 -18.88 -7.17
C TYR A 442 -10.18 -19.38 -7.86
N ILE A 443 -11.20 -19.72 -7.08
CA ILE A 443 -12.53 -20.04 -7.61
C ILE A 443 -13.60 -19.26 -6.87
N SER A 444 -14.70 -18.99 -7.55
CA SER A 444 -15.90 -18.41 -6.95
C SER A 444 -17.01 -19.46 -6.91
N LYS A 445 -17.57 -19.71 -5.72
CA LYS A 445 -18.70 -20.64 -5.53
C LYS A 445 -19.75 -19.98 -4.64
N GLY A 446 -20.98 -19.84 -5.14
CA GLY A 446 -22.05 -19.16 -4.40
C GLY A 446 -21.72 -17.72 -4.05
N GLY A 447 -20.96 -17.03 -4.91
CA GLY A 447 -20.50 -15.65 -4.70
C GLY A 447 -19.48 -15.46 -3.58
N LYS A 448 -18.96 -16.55 -3.00
CA LYS A 448 -17.80 -16.54 -2.10
C LYS A 448 -16.54 -16.93 -2.87
N ARG A 449 -15.43 -16.29 -2.55
CA ARG A 449 -14.12 -16.56 -3.14
C ARG A 449 -13.37 -17.61 -2.32
N PHE A 450 -12.69 -18.51 -3.01
CA PHE A 450 -11.84 -19.53 -2.42
C PHE A 450 -10.46 -19.50 -3.07
N TYR A 451 -9.45 -19.89 -2.33
CA TYR A 451 -8.05 -20.00 -2.78
C TYR A 451 -7.56 -21.44 -2.64
N TYR A 452 -6.66 -21.88 -3.51
CA TYR A 452 -6.08 -23.22 -3.45
C TYR A 452 -4.99 -23.29 -2.38
N ASP A 453 -5.15 -24.18 -1.41
CA ASP A 453 -4.16 -24.44 -0.38
C ASP A 453 -3.30 -25.66 -0.76
N PHE A 454 -2.00 -25.44 -0.98
CA PHE A 454 -1.08 -26.50 -1.40
C PHE A 454 -0.87 -27.60 -0.35
N LYS A 455 -1.04 -27.29 0.94
CA LYS A 455 -0.87 -28.27 2.02
C LYS A 455 -2.10 -29.17 2.14
N LYS A 456 -3.30 -28.59 2.09
CA LYS A 456 -4.59 -29.31 2.11
C LYS A 456 -4.94 -29.91 0.76
N LYS A 457 -4.27 -29.48 -0.31
CA LYS A 457 -4.52 -29.87 -1.71
C LYS A 457 -6.00 -29.68 -2.11
N ASN A 458 -6.63 -28.62 -1.60
CA ASN A 458 -8.04 -28.29 -1.83
C ASN A 458 -8.25 -26.77 -1.70
N TYR A 459 -9.42 -26.30 -2.11
CA TYR A 459 -9.81 -24.90 -1.96
C TYR A 459 -10.31 -24.60 -0.55
N LEU A 460 -9.83 -23.49 0.03
CA LEU A 460 -10.28 -22.94 1.30
C LEU A 460 -10.93 -21.57 1.05
N PRO A 461 -11.95 -21.17 1.83
CA PRO A 461 -12.56 -19.86 1.68
C PRO A 461 -11.51 -18.77 1.96
N VAL A 462 -11.53 -17.71 1.15
CA VAL A 462 -10.79 -16.50 1.50
C VAL A 462 -11.39 -15.95 2.80
N PRO A 463 -10.59 -15.66 3.85
CA PRO A 463 -11.11 -15.10 5.09
C PRO A 463 -11.87 -13.79 4.83
N GLU A 464 -13.12 -13.73 5.27
CA GLU A 464 -13.95 -12.52 5.24
C GLU A 464 -13.77 -11.78 6.58
N ASN A 465 -13.46 -10.49 6.54
CA ASN A 465 -13.52 -9.64 7.72
C ASN A 465 -14.96 -9.15 7.88
N PRO A 466 -15.68 -9.51 8.95
CA PRO A 466 -17.08 -9.13 9.12
C PRO A 466 -17.30 -7.61 9.28
N HIS A 467 -16.24 -6.84 9.48
CA HIS A 467 -16.29 -5.38 9.53
C HIS A 467 -16.01 -4.70 8.18
N ILE A 468 -15.73 -5.48 7.12
CA ILE A 468 -15.41 -4.96 5.79
C ILE A 468 -16.45 -5.45 4.78
N ILE A 469 -17.07 -4.52 4.08
CA ILE A 469 -17.94 -4.81 2.93
C ILE A 469 -17.16 -4.53 1.65
N VAL A 470 -17.01 -5.54 0.81
CA VAL A 470 -16.38 -5.43 -0.52
C VAL A 470 -17.48 -5.39 -1.58
N LEU A 471 -17.72 -4.22 -2.18
CA LEU A 471 -18.82 -4.01 -3.14
C LEU A 471 -18.69 -4.94 -4.36
N ARG A 472 -17.46 -5.21 -4.81
CA ARG A 472 -17.20 -6.16 -5.90
C ARG A 472 -17.72 -7.57 -5.61
N ASP A 473 -17.60 -8.03 -4.37
CA ASP A 473 -18.05 -9.37 -3.99
C ASP A 473 -19.58 -9.44 -3.94
N LEU A 474 -20.24 -8.38 -3.47
CA LEU A 474 -21.71 -8.27 -3.52
C LEU A 474 -22.24 -8.26 -4.96
N LYS A 475 -21.56 -7.55 -5.88
CA LYS A 475 -21.88 -7.61 -7.32
C LYS A 475 -21.73 -9.02 -7.87
N ALA A 476 -20.66 -9.74 -7.52
CA ALA A 476 -20.44 -11.12 -7.93
C ALA A 476 -21.49 -12.09 -7.34
N GLN A 477 -22.05 -11.75 -6.17
CA GLN A 477 -23.19 -12.41 -5.53
C GLN A 477 -24.55 -12.04 -6.17
N LYS A 478 -24.55 -11.25 -7.25
CA LYS A 478 -25.76 -10.75 -7.94
C LYS A 478 -26.65 -9.87 -7.04
N LYS A 479 -26.05 -9.11 -6.13
CA LYS A 479 -26.78 -8.14 -5.27
C LYS A 479 -26.98 -6.76 -5.90
N VAL A 480 -26.71 -6.59 -7.19
CA VAL A 480 -27.02 -5.33 -7.90
C VAL A 480 -28.53 -5.25 -8.11
N VAL A 481 -29.15 -4.19 -7.58
CA VAL A 481 -30.59 -3.94 -7.71
C VAL A 481 -30.89 -3.15 -8.99
N ALA A 482 -30.08 -2.14 -9.28
CA ALA A 482 -30.16 -1.32 -10.48
C ALA A 482 -28.77 -0.77 -10.84
N SER A 483 -28.54 -0.43 -12.10
CA SER A 483 -27.26 0.14 -12.55
C SER A 483 -27.42 0.98 -13.80
N CYS A 484 -26.57 2.01 -13.92
CA CYS A 484 -26.32 2.78 -15.15
C CYS A 484 -24.80 2.75 -15.44
N PRO A 485 -24.32 3.38 -16.52
CA PRO A 485 -22.88 3.41 -16.84
C PRO A 485 -22.00 4.07 -15.76
N THR A 486 -22.56 4.90 -14.88
CA THR A 486 -21.81 5.72 -13.91
C THR A 486 -22.14 5.45 -12.45
N ALA A 487 -23.22 4.75 -12.14
CA ALA A 487 -23.57 4.34 -10.77
C ALA A 487 -24.32 3.01 -10.68
N SER A 488 -24.36 2.43 -9.48
CA SER A 488 -25.12 1.20 -9.20
C SER A 488 -25.74 1.22 -7.81
N ILE A 489 -26.96 0.67 -7.70
CA ILE A 489 -27.61 0.38 -6.42
C ILE A 489 -27.29 -1.07 -6.08
N ILE A 490 -26.69 -1.28 -4.92
CA ILE A 490 -26.25 -2.59 -4.42
C ILE A 490 -26.96 -2.85 -3.10
N ASP A 491 -27.57 -4.02 -2.96
CA ASP A 491 -28.09 -4.50 -1.68
C ASP A 491 -26.94 -4.94 -0.78
N LEU A 492 -26.73 -4.23 0.33
CA LEU A 492 -25.70 -4.58 1.30
C LEU A 492 -26.14 -5.74 2.20
N GLY A 493 -27.44 -6.02 2.29
CA GLY A 493 -28.06 -6.87 3.30
C GLY A 493 -28.75 -6.05 4.37
N ASP A 494 -29.51 -6.73 5.24
CA ASP A 494 -30.17 -6.15 6.41
C ASP A 494 -31.10 -4.94 6.11
N GLY A 495 -31.60 -4.86 4.88
CA GLY A 495 -32.43 -3.75 4.42
C GLY A 495 -31.66 -2.47 4.09
N VAL A 496 -30.32 -2.52 4.00
CA VAL A 496 -29.47 -1.37 3.66
C VAL A 496 -29.05 -1.44 2.19
N TYR A 497 -29.21 -0.33 1.48
CA TYR A 497 -28.76 -0.19 0.09
C TYR A 497 -27.54 0.71 -0.01
N CYS A 498 -26.71 0.50 -1.04
CA CYS A 498 -25.57 1.36 -1.37
C CYS A 498 -25.73 1.92 -2.77
N VAL A 499 -25.57 3.24 -2.94
CA VAL A 499 -25.28 3.84 -4.23
C VAL A 499 -23.77 3.91 -4.38
N GLU A 500 -23.26 3.14 -5.34
CA GLU A 500 -21.85 3.13 -5.70
C GLU A 500 -21.61 4.02 -6.92
N PHE A 501 -20.66 4.96 -6.79
CA PHE A 501 -20.15 5.76 -7.92
C PHE A 501 -19.03 5.04 -8.65
N HIS A 502 -19.04 5.09 -9.99
CA HIS A 502 -17.97 4.49 -10.81
C HIS A 502 -17.74 5.18 -12.18
N SER A 503 -18.13 6.45 -12.32
CA SER A 503 -17.68 7.29 -13.43
C SER A 503 -16.18 7.59 -13.32
N THR A 504 -15.58 8.18 -14.36
CA THR A 504 -14.18 8.63 -14.30
C THR A 504 -14.00 9.63 -13.15
N MET A 505 -13.10 9.31 -12.21
CA MET A 505 -12.88 10.07 -10.96
C MET A 505 -14.15 10.22 -10.08
N ASN A 506 -15.16 9.38 -10.30
CA ASN A 506 -16.47 9.46 -9.66
C ASN A 506 -17.09 10.87 -9.77
N ALA A 507 -16.88 11.52 -10.92
CA ALA A 507 -17.51 12.79 -11.24
C ALA A 507 -19.04 12.63 -11.33
N LEU A 508 -19.76 13.54 -10.68
CA LEU A 508 -21.21 13.49 -10.57
C LEU A 508 -21.87 13.95 -11.87
N ASP A 509 -22.88 13.20 -12.31
CA ASP A 509 -23.68 13.46 -13.50
C ASP A 509 -25.18 13.24 -13.25
N SER A 510 -26.01 13.50 -14.26
CA SER A 510 -27.46 13.40 -14.15
C SER A 510 -27.99 11.98 -13.94
N ASP A 511 -27.24 10.96 -14.35
CA ASP A 511 -27.62 9.57 -14.12
C ASP A 511 -27.32 9.15 -12.67
N MET A 512 -26.26 9.68 -12.07
CA MET A 512 -25.99 9.53 -10.63
C MET A 512 -27.09 10.19 -9.78
N TRP A 513 -27.58 11.38 -10.17
CA TRP A 513 -28.69 12.02 -9.46
C TRP A 513 -29.95 11.14 -9.45
N LYS A 514 -30.32 10.58 -10.61
CA LYS A 514 -31.46 9.66 -10.73
C LYS A 514 -31.25 8.40 -9.89
N MET A 515 -30.04 7.83 -9.93
CA MET A 515 -29.71 6.62 -9.17
C MET A 515 -29.83 6.85 -7.66
N MET A 516 -29.38 8.00 -7.15
CA MET A 516 -29.54 8.34 -5.73
C MET A 516 -31.01 8.55 -5.35
N ASN A 517 -31.82 9.22 -6.18
CA ASN A 517 -33.25 9.35 -5.94
C ASN A 517 -33.96 7.98 -5.92
N GLN A 518 -33.64 7.10 -6.87
CA GLN A 518 -34.21 5.75 -6.92
C GLN A 518 -33.78 4.91 -5.70
N ALA A 519 -32.55 5.06 -5.24
CA ALA A 519 -32.06 4.36 -4.05
C ALA A 519 -32.71 4.87 -2.76
N LEU A 520 -32.96 6.18 -2.66
CA LEU A 520 -33.75 6.77 -1.58
C LEU A 520 -35.17 6.20 -1.58
N ASP A 521 -35.87 6.22 -2.71
CA ASP A 521 -37.22 5.65 -2.81
C ASP A 521 -37.25 4.19 -2.37
N LEU A 522 -36.25 3.41 -2.78
CA LEU A 522 -36.11 2.00 -2.41
C LEU A 522 -35.85 1.84 -0.90
N ALA A 523 -34.94 2.63 -0.33
CA ALA A 523 -34.59 2.58 1.08
C ALA A 523 -35.78 3.02 1.97
N GLU A 524 -36.52 4.05 1.58
CA GLU A 524 -37.69 4.56 2.29
C GLU A 524 -38.87 3.58 2.26
N GLN A 525 -39.06 2.86 1.14
CA GLN A 525 -40.19 1.94 0.98
C GLN A 525 -39.92 0.52 1.50
N LYS A 526 -38.68 0.03 1.36
CA LYS A 526 -38.33 -1.39 1.57
C LYS A 526 -37.12 -1.61 2.45
N GLY A 527 -36.38 -0.56 2.78
CA GLY A 527 -35.13 -0.64 3.50
C GLY A 527 -35.21 0.02 4.88
N VAL A 528 -34.03 0.13 5.49
CA VAL A 528 -33.80 0.80 6.77
C VAL A 528 -32.69 1.84 6.69
N GLY A 529 -32.05 2.00 5.54
CA GLY A 529 -30.99 2.99 5.35
C GLY A 529 -30.34 2.96 3.97
N LEU A 530 -29.63 4.04 3.66
CA LEU A 530 -28.90 4.24 2.43
C LEU A 530 -27.44 4.59 2.72
N VAL A 531 -26.52 3.94 2.03
CA VAL A 531 -25.10 4.28 2.01
C VAL A 531 -24.75 4.91 0.66
N ILE A 532 -24.03 6.03 0.68
CA ILE A 532 -23.39 6.59 -0.51
C ILE A 532 -21.89 6.34 -0.36
N GLY A 533 -21.35 5.52 -1.26
CA GLY A 533 -19.98 5.04 -1.17
C GLY A 533 -19.41 4.68 -2.52
N ASN A 534 -18.14 4.28 -2.56
CA ASN A 534 -17.59 3.53 -3.69
C ASN A 534 -16.34 2.77 -3.27
N GLN A 535 -15.89 1.90 -4.17
CA GLN A 535 -14.65 1.16 -4.04
C GLN A 535 -13.72 1.55 -5.19
N THR A 536 -12.54 2.04 -4.85
CA THR A 536 -11.51 2.44 -5.80
C THR A 536 -10.27 1.56 -5.65
N ASN A 537 -9.59 1.32 -6.77
CA ASN A 537 -8.31 0.60 -6.80
C ASN A 537 -7.11 1.56 -6.69
N GLU A 538 -7.35 2.87 -6.66
CA GLU A 538 -6.32 3.90 -6.51
C GLU A 538 -6.14 4.27 -5.03
N LEU A 539 -4.92 4.66 -4.64
CA LEU A 539 -4.58 5.06 -3.27
C LEU A 539 -3.84 6.41 -3.27
N PRO A 540 -4.45 7.50 -2.78
CA PRO A 540 -5.87 7.63 -2.46
C PRO A 540 -6.70 7.73 -3.75
N GLY A 541 -7.78 6.96 -3.87
CA GLY A 541 -8.74 7.15 -4.95
C GLY A 541 -9.71 8.29 -4.64
N ALA A 542 -10.58 8.60 -5.60
CA ALA A 542 -11.60 9.64 -5.42
C ALA A 542 -12.91 9.04 -4.95
N PHE A 543 -13.45 9.47 -3.81
CA PHE A 543 -14.87 9.28 -3.55
C PHE A 543 -15.71 10.04 -4.60
N SER A 544 -15.35 11.30 -4.87
CA SER A 544 -15.85 12.06 -6.02
C SER A 544 -15.01 13.32 -6.22
N ALA A 545 -14.61 13.57 -7.47
CA ALA A 545 -13.93 14.81 -7.85
C ALA A 545 -14.88 16.01 -8.05
N GLY A 546 -16.18 15.84 -7.81
CA GLY A 546 -17.20 16.88 -7.97
C GLY A 546 -18.00 16.76 -9.26
N ALA A 547 -18.74 17.82 -9.59
CA ALA A 547 -19.52 17.88 -10.82
C ALA A 547 -18.62 18.02 -12.05
N ASN A 548 -19.09 17.54 -13.21
CA ASN A 548 -18.37 17.69 -14.47
C ASN A 548 -18.40 19.15 -14.98
N ILE A 549 -17.40 19.94 -14.59
CA ILE A 549 -17.28 21.38 -14.94
C ILE A 549 -17.29 21.62 -16.46
N ASN A 550 -16.79 20.67 -17.27
CA ASN A 550 -16.78 20.85 -18.73
C ASN A 550 -18.19 20.93 -19.31
N VAL A 551 -19.14 20.19 -18.75
CA VAL A 551 -20.55 20.24 -19.19
C VAL A 551 -21.16 21.61 -18.87
N ILE A 552 -20.90 22.12 -17.66
CA ILE A 552 -21.36 23.45 -17.23
C ILE A 552 -20.74 24.54 -18.12
N LEU A 553 -19.44 24.46 -18.38
CA LEU A 553 -18.73 25.42 -19.22
C LEU A 553 -19.25 25.43 -20.67
N GLN A 554 -19.51 24.26 -21.25
CA GLN A 554 -20.08 24.15 -22.58
C GLN A 554 -21.50 24.70 -22.64
N GLY A 555 -22.35 24.34 -21.66
CA GLY A 555 -23.71 24.89 -21.54
C GLY A 555 -23.71 26.41 -21.47
N ALA A 556 -22.84 27.00 -20.65
CA ALA A 556 -22.73 28.45 -20.51
C ALA A 556 -22.26 29.12 -21.81
N LYS A 557 -21.24 28.56 -22.48
CA LYS A 557 -20.76 29.07 -23.79
C LYS A 557 -21.83 28.99 -24.88
N SER A 558 -22.71 27.99 -24.80
CA SER A 558 -23.82 27.80 -25.74
C SER A 558 -25.10 28.52 -25.33
N GLY A 559 -25.09 29.32 -24.25
CA GLY A 559 -26.26 30.07 -23.77
C GLY A 559 -27.37 29.21 -23.18
N GLN A 560 -27.09 27.94 -22.82
CA GLN A 560 -28.07 27.00 -22.27
C GLN A 560 -28.26 27.19 -20.76
N PHE A 561 -28.58 28.41 -20.32
CA PHE A 561 -28.69 28.74 -18.89
C PHE A 561 -29.85 28.00 -18.21
N ASP A 562 -30.98 27.82 -18.89
CA ASP A 562 -32.14 27.07 -18.36
C ASP A 562 -31.78 25.61 -18.04
N MET A 563 -30.91 24.99 -18.86
CA MET A 563 -30.42 23.63 -18.61
C MET A 563 -29.54 23.59 -17.37
N ILE A 564 -28.64 24.57 -17.21
CA ILE A 564 -27.78 24.69 -16.02
C ILE A 564 -28.62 24.92 -14.77
N GLU A 565 -29.59 25.84 -14.81
CA GLU A 565 -30.48 26.12 -13.68
C GLU A 565 -31.27 24.88 -13.26
N LYS A 566 -31.78 24.12 -14.22
CA LYS A 566 -32.49 22.86 -13.97
C LYS A 566 -31.59 21.80 -13.32
N GLU A 567 -30.35 21.64 -13.78
CA GLU A 567 -29.38 20.71 -13.19
C GLU A 567 -29.02 21.13 -11.75
N VAL A 568 -28.78 22.42 -11.51
CA VAL A 568 -28.52 22.96 -10.17
C VAL A 568 -29.70 22.71 -9.23
N LYS A 569 -30.93 23.02 -9.67
CA LYS A 569 -32.15 22.78 -8.88
C LYS A 569 -32.34 21.30 -8.56
N THR A 570 -32.11 20.43 -9.55
CA THR A 570 -32.18 18.97 -9.37
C THR A 570 -31.19 18.50 -8.32
N PHE A 571 -29.96 19.02 -8.34
CA PHE A 571 -28.95 18.66 -7.36
C PHE A 571 -29.28 19.17 -5.95
N GLN A 572 -29.77 20.41 -5.83
CA GLN A 572 -30.25 20.97 -4.57
C GLN A 572 -31.40 20.16 -3.98
N ASP A 573 -32.39 19.79 -4.80
CA ASP A 573 -33.53 18.98 -4.37
C ASP A 573 -33.09 17.59 -3.90
N LEU A 574 -32.16 16.95 -4.62
CA LEU A 574 -31.57 15.70 -4.17
C LEU A 574 -30.87 15.86 -2.81
N ASN A 575 -30.04 16.88 -2.63
CA ASN A 575 -29.33 17.11 -1.36
C ASN A 575 -30.32 17.34 -0.20
N LEU A 576 -31.40 18.09 -0.44
CA LEU A 576 -32.48 18.23 0.54
C LEU A 576 -33.18 16.91 0.84
N ARG A 577 -33.42 16.07 -0.18
CA ARG A 577 -33.99 14.72 0.04
C ARG A 577 -33.07 13.83 0.86
N LEU A 578 -31.77 13.82 0.57
CA LEU A 578 -30.77 13.08 1.37
C LEU A 578 -30.81 13.53 2.83
N TYR A 579 -30.91 14.84 3.05
CA TYR A 579 -30.89 15.43 4.37
C TYR A 579 -32.16 15.16 5.19
N TYR A 580 -33.34 15.28 4.55
CA TYR A 580 -34.65 15.11 5.19
C TYR A 580 -35.24 13.71 5.05
N SER A 581 -34.48 12.74 4.54
CA SER A 581 -34.98 11.37 4.38
C SER A 581 -35.42 10.78 5.74
N PRO A 582 -36.56 10.06 5.79
CA PRO A 582 -37.02 9.40 7.01
C PRO A 582 -36.16 8.17 7.38
N VAL A 583 -35.32 7.68 6.46
CA VAL A 583 -34.33 6.63 6.73
C VAL A 583 -32.92 7.23 6.83
N PRO A 584 -32.03 6.69 7.68
CA PRO A 584 -30.66 7.14 7.77
C PRO A 584 -29.91 7.05 6.43
N VAL A 585 -29.31 8.17 6.03
CA VAL A 585 -28.38 8.26 4.90
C VAL A 585 -26.96 8.49 5.42
N VAL A 586 -26.05 7.60 5.04
CA VAL A 586 -24.64 7.62 5.46
C VAL A 586 -23.75 7.77 4.23
N ALA A 587 -22.87 8.79 4.20
CA ALA A 587 -21.80 8.84 3.22
C ALA A 587 -20.50 8.26 3.79
N THR A 588 -19.72 7.58 2.95
CA THR A 588 -18.40 7.02 3.27
C THR A 588 -17.28 7.71 2.47
N PRO A 589 -17.07 9.03 2.68
CA PRO A 589 -16.11 9.78 1.89
C PRO A 589 -14.68 9.38 2.24
N HIS A 590 -13.84 9.30 1.21
CA HIS A 590 -12.42 8.93 1.31
C HIS A 590 -11.64 9.60 0.18
N GLY A 591 -10.32 9.72 0.37
CA GLY A 591 -9.41 10.34 -0.60
C GLY A 591 -9.96 11.67 -1.13
N LEU A 592 -10.01 11.85 -2.46
CA LEU A 592 -10.55 13.09 -3.04
C LEU A 592 -12.08 13.14 -2.95
N THR A 593 -12.60 14.09 -2.17
CA THR A 593 -14.04 14.39 -2.03
C THR A 593 -14.29 15.88 -2.25
N LEU A 594 -14.36 16.29 -3.51
CA LEU A 594 -14.32 17.71 -3.89
C LEU A 594 -15.65 18.21 -4.44
N GLY A 595 -15.94 19.49 -4.20
CA GLY A 595 -17.09 20.19 -4.76
C GLY A 595 -18.40 19.45 -4.53
N GLY A 596 -19.14 19.12 -5.59
CA GLY A 596 -20.36 18.33 -5.52
C GLY A 596 -20.24 17.03 -4.68
N GLY A 597 -19.08 16.36 -4.67
CA GLY A 597 -18.85 15.19 -3.81
C GLY A 597 -18.86 15.54 -2.31
N ALA A 598 -18.31 16.71 -1.97
CA ALA A 598 -18.39 17.27 -0.62
C ALA A 598 -19.82 17.72 -0.28
N GLU A 599 -20.55 18.30 -1.24
CA GLU A 599 -21.95 18.72 -1.04
C GLU A 599 -22.88 17.53 -0.78
N VAL A 600 -22.78 16.45 -1.55
CA VAL A 600 -23.50 15.19 -1.29
C VAL A 600 -23.17 14.66 0.10
N SER A 601 -21.89 14.63 0.45
CA SER A 601 -21.44 14.14 1.76
C SER A 601 -22.03 14.95 2.92
N MET A 602 -21.94 16.28 2.87
CA MET A 602 -22.50 17.16 3.91
C MET A 602 -24.02 17.13 3.99
N SER A 603 -24.69 16.66 2.94
CA SER A 603 -26.15 16.50 2.90
C SER A 603 -26.63 15.20 3.56
N CYS A 604 -25.75 14.23 3.78
CA CYS A 604 -26.08 12.98 4.45
C CYS A 604 -26.23 13.16 5.98
N ASN A 605 -27.02 12.31 6.64
CA ASN A 605 -27.24 12.40 8.09
C ASN A 605 -25.99 12.03 8.91
N LYS A 606 -25.12 11.17 8.37
CA LYS A 606 -23.86 10.78 9.01
C LYS A 606 -22.74 10.61 7.99
N LEU A 607 -21.53 10.95 8.43
CA LEU A 607 -20.29 10.65 7.71
C LEU A 607 -19.52 9.55 8.44
N VAL A 608 -19.09 8.54 7.70
CA VAL A 608 -18.03 7.61 8.09
C VAL A 608 -16.83 7.90 7.19
N ALA A 609 -16.04 8.89 7.60
CA ALA A 609 -14.92 9.40 6.82
C ALA A 609 -13.67 8.54 7.00
N ALA A 610 -12.93 8.31 5.92
CA ALA A 610 -11.58 7.77 6.02
C ALA A 610 -10.61 8.81 6.63
N ALA A 611 -9.61 8.36 7.38
CA ALA A 611 -8.65 9.24 8.04
C ALA A 611 -7.78 10.06 7.08
N ASP A 612 -7.68 9.64 5.82
CA ASP A 612 -6.97 10.30 4.73
C ASP A 612 -7.90 11.09 3.78
N LEU A 613 -9.12 11.39 4.23
CA LEU A 613 -10.07 12.23 3.51
C LEU A 613 -9.49 13.61 3.18
N TYR A 614 -9.51 13.96 1.90
CA TYR A 614 -9.25 15.29 1.37
C TYR A 614 -10.55 15.86 0.80
N MET A 615 -11.27 16.60 1.65
CA MET A 615 -12.62 17.10 1.35
C MET A 615 -12.67 18.62 1.34
N GLY A 616 -13.39 19.20 0.37
CA GLY A 616 -13.61 20.64 0.35
C GLY A 616 -14.41 21.14 -0.85
N LEU A 617 -14.95 22.35 -0.70
CA LEU A 617 -15.59 23.10 -1.79
C LEU A 617 -14.50 23.84 -2.57
N VAL A 618 -14.34 23.48 -3.84
CA VAL A 618 -13.22 23.95 -4.70
C VAL A 618 -13.67 24.91 -5.81
N GLU A 619 -14.98 25.12 -5.93
CA GLU A 619 -15.65 25.90 -6.96
C GLU A 619 -15.12 27.34 -7.03
N VAL A 620 -14.82 27.94 -5.88
CA VAL A 620 -14.27 29.31 -5.80
C VAL A 620 -12.93 29.41 -6.54
N GLY A 621 -12.12 28.35 -6.51
CA GLY A 621 -10.84 28.30 -7.20
C GLY A 621 -10.95 28.35 -8.74
N VAL A 622 -12.14 28.10 -9.28
CA VAL A 622 -12.45 28.20 -10.71
C VAL A 622 -13.47 29.30 -11.02
N GLY A 623 -13.76 30.19 -10.06
CA GLY A 623 -14.67 31.33 -10.24
C GLY A 623 -16.16 30.98 -10.15
N LEU A 624 -16.51 29.87 -9.49
CA LEU A 624 -17.89 29.41 -9.30
C LEU A 624 -18.29 29.44 -7.82
N ILE A 625 -19.60 29.37 -7.57
CA ILE A 625 -20.19 29.18 -6.24
C ILE A 625 -20.64 27.72 -6.12
N PRO A 626 -20.43 27.05 -4.97
CA PRO A 626 -20.98 25.71 -4.70
C PRO A 626 -22.50 25.70 -4.88
N GLY A 627 -22.98 25.01 -5.92
CA GLY A 627 -24.35 25.10 -6.41
C GLY A 627 -25.32 24.13 -5.75
N GLY A 628 -24.83 23.06 -5.11
CA GLY A 628 -25.64 22.03 -4.45
C GLY A 628 -26.09 22.39 -3.03
N GLY A 629 -25.74 23.57 -2.53
CA GLY A 629 -26.04 24.00 -1.15
C GLY A 629 -24.85 23.92 -0.19
N GLY A 630 -23.66 23.60 -0.70
CA GLY A 630 -22.43 23.44 0.08
C GLY A 630 -22.08 24.63 0.96
N THR A 631 -22.27 25.86 0.46
CA THR A 631 -21.99 27.08 1.24
C THR A 631 -22.82 27.16 2.51
N MET A 632 -24.11 26.80 2.43
CA MET A 632 -25.02 26.78 3.58
C MET A 632 -24.68 25.62 4.51
N LEU A 633 -24.51 24.41 3.97
CA LEU A 633 -24.24 23.20 4.74
C LEU A 633 -22.91 23.31 5.52
N LEU A 634 -21.88 23.88 4.91
CA LEU A 634 -20.58 24.09 5.55
C LEU A 634 -20.70 25.03 6.75
N LEU A 635 -21.35 26.19 6.58
CA LEU A 635 -21.54 27.16 7.66
C LEU A 635 -22.37 26.57 8.79
N ARG A 636 -23.48 25.91 8.47
CA ARG A 636 -24.35 25.24 9.45
C ARG A 636 -23.58 24.19 10.24
N ASN A 637 -22.90 23.28 9.55
CA ASN A 637 -22.16 22.19 10.20
C ASN A 637 -21.00 22.72 11.05
N TRP A 638 -20.40 23.85 10.68
CA TRP A 638 -19.41 24.53 11.51
C TRP A 638 -20.01 25.16 12.77
N GLN A 639 -21.23 25.69 12.72
CA GLN A 639 -21.90 26.31 13.89
C GLN A 639 -22.46 25.31 14.90
N MET A 640 -22.80 24.09 14.46
CA MET A 640 -23.38 23.05 15.32
C MET A 640 -22.35 22.19 16.06
N ASN A 641 -21.06 22.26 15.67
CA ASN A 641 -19.94 21.62 16.35
C ASN A 641 -19.12 22.65 17.11
#